data_AF-A0A1Y2J178-F1
#
_entry.id   AF-A0A1Y2J178-F1
#
_cell.length_a   1.000
_cell.length_b   1.000
_cell.length_c   1.000
_cell.angle_alpha   90.00
_cell.angle_beta   90.00
_cell.angle_gamma   90.00
#
_symmetry.space_group_name_H-M   'P 1'
#
loop_
_entity.id
_entity.type
_entity.pdbx_description
1 polymer ?
#
loop_
_entity_poly.entity_id
_entity_poly.type
_entity_poly.pdbx_seq_one_letter_code
_entity_poly.pdbx_strand_id
1 'polypeptide(L)'
;MAHKAVVLDTDEFLNHFLKSPAQSSKKPPSRKRGFNPFANLKNAAKMKEAKISELFVKAVNRNSLAPGLKMALSEDRPGTGDSKQLRINSSFHRTAFVSDGKPHWEDQLVYVEFKAHDTVNDPYDDRAPGQVDAHADRTRKKVRGQIIQYAEQAFRYQHRTSLILLIIIGRRFRFSRWDRSGTIVTPAVDYVKQPLVLCEMLWYMGHLSDEALGLDPSATRIPRGSHDHRLMVMASLPLPADADHRAGPLENPLPEGAVFRYVRDKFRQSLDPHFPYYRLEVPHGGRVRIFLVGKPAFHAAGIAGRGTTGYVALDVETGRFVWLKDAWRTYYGYVDQEGYVLQQLNAVGVVNVPTVLCHGDILNQETVTPTWWERKNPRPTPQNPNQSPTHPTMPSALCSSVLMNPEATAMRGTKRSASTMEDDSDGNSREDCPLRRHKHYRLVVEEVGLQLTEFQHGQQLLRIIFDCVLAHKEAVTKASILHCDISGGNILILPKVIYHQKSGNRSIKWSGLLVDWELSQPLTGRAGFKLSHLHQMRRTGTWQFMSMAAINDHGKEIEISDELESFFYVTIYYAVRYLKSNCSDVGAFIRNFFDAYRVEQDAYKCGATKAAATESASLTTGPHELPLIFQTRLDKFFDKILRWLKAQYAVKRYELSLRLLSTQPSRVMKDQGVADRMTTDEYMEYEGCGDEEEEEEEEEEEEDRSTTEYPVLSNGSVPEPSASERQEAGKLATHDAFLNALATALKVKSWPSDRLMSDNVPSTNMPRMPVAVPANASPVVKKLKMTAQTWAPGTGLELSRDRPETSPMR
;
A
#
# COMPACT_ATOMS: atom_id res chain seq x y z
N MET A 1 -0.54 7.30 -6.67
CA MET A 1 -0.77 6.80 -8.05
C MET A 1 -1.99 7.43 -8.73
N ALA A 2 -3.12 7.68 -8.06
CA ALA A 2 -4.29 8.42 -8.62
C ALA A 2 -4.02 9.89 -9.02
N HIS A 3 -2.74 10.27 -9.13
CA HIS A 3 -2.24 11.61 -9.40
C HIS A 3 -1.66 11.78 -10.80
N LYS A 4 -1.53 10.71 -11.61
CA LYS A 4 -1.10 10.82 -13.01
C LYS A 4 -2.31 10.56 -13.94
N ALA A 5 -2.65 11.55 -14.77
CA ALA A 5 -3.80 11.50 -15.68
C ALA A 5 -3.36 11.59 -17.14
N VAL A 6 -3.95 10.76 -18.01
CA VAL A 6 -3.70 10.80 -19.46
C VAL A 6 -4.79 11.63 -20.13
N VAL A 7 -4.41 12.67 -20.87
CA VAL A 7 -5.36 13.42 -21.71
C VAL A 7 -5.53 12.73 -23.06
N LEU A 8 -6.79 12.53 -23.43
CA LEU A 8 -7.23 12.16 -24.77
C LEU A 8 -8.14 13.26 -25.29
N ASP A 9 -8.03 13.57 -26.58
CA ASP A 9 -8.96 14.50 -27.23
C ASP A 9 -10.38 13.96 -27.19
N THR A 10 -11.36 14.86 -27.23
CA THR A 10 -12.77 14.50 -27.02
C THR A 10 -13.26 13.45 -28.03
N ASP A 11 -12.78 13.53 -29.28
CA ASP A 11 -13.09 12.56 -30.33
C ASP A 11 -12.37 11.22 -30.14
N GLU A 12 -11.12 11.21 -29.65
CA GLU A 12 -10.42 9.95 -29.30
C GLU A 12 -11.17 9.24 -28.16
N PHE A 13 -11.52 9.97 -27.09
CA PHE A 13 -12.26 9.42 -25.96
C PHE A 13 -13.62 8.86 -26.39
N LEU A 14 -14.36 9.63 -27.19
CA LEU A 14 -15.63 9.22 -27.78
C LEU A 14 -15.48 7.94 -28.61
N ASN A 15 -14.53 7.91 -29.54
CA ASN A 15 -14.34 6.80 -30.47
C ASN A 15 -13.83 5.51 -29.79
N HIS A 16 -13.08 5.61 -28.70
CA HIS A 16 -12.48 4.44 -28.03
C HIS A 16 -13.21 3.96 -26.76
N PHE A 17 -13.98 4.81 -26.08
CA PHE A 17 -14.66 4.43 -24.83
C PHE A 17 -16.18 4.56 -24.86
N LEU A 18 -16.76 5.34 -25.77
CA LEU A 18 -18.21 5.56 -25.85
C LEU A 18 -18.84 4.93 -27.09
N LYS A 19 -18.13 4.85 -28.22
CA LYS A 19 -18.57 4.13 -29.42
C LYS A 19 -18.20 2.65 -29.33
N SER A 20 -19.19 1.78 -29.09
CA SER A 20 -18.99 0.34 -29.26
C SER A 20 -18.93 -0.04 -30.75
N PRO A 21 -18.11 -1.02 -31.18
CA PRO A 21 -18.13 -1.52 -32.56
C PRO A 21 -19.53 -1.93 -33.04
N ALA A 22 -20.32 -2.56 -32.17
CA ALA A 22 -21.70 -2.97 -32.44
C ALA A 22 -22.69 -1.79 -32.61
N GLN A 23 -22.31 -0.58 -32.18
CA GLN A 23 -23.10 0.64 -32.30
C GLN A 23 -22.67 1.52 -33.48
N SER A 24 -21.51 1.27 -34.10
CA SER A 24 -20.92 2.12 -35.15
C SER A 24 -21.82 2.37 -36.36
N SER A 25 -22.82 1.51 -36.60
CA SER A 25 -23.84 1.65 -37.64
C SER A 25 -24.98 2.61 -37.28
N LYS A 26 -25.21 2.92 -35.99
CA LYS A 26 -26.25 3.84 -35.55
C LYS A 26 -25.66 5.23 -35.32
N LYS A 27 -26.19 6.24 -36.01
CA LYS A 27 -25.79 7.66 -35.84
C LYS A 27 -26.70 8.37 -34.83
N PRO A 28 -26.18 9.38 -34.11
CA PRO A 28 -27.01 10.29 -33.31
C PRO A 28 -28.13 10.93 -34.16
N PRO A 29 -29.32 11.19 -33.59
CA PRO A 29 -30.42 11.79 -34.33
C PRO A 29 -30.03 13.19 -34.84
N SER A 30 -30.35 13.48 -36.10
CA SER A 30 -30.14 14.79 -36.71
C SER A 30 -30.84 15.89 -35.91
N ARG A 31 -30.06 16.75 -35.24
CA ARG A 31 -30.58 17.86 -34.44
C ARG A 31 -30.91 19.05 -35.35
N LYS A 32 -32.02 19.75 -35.07
CA LYS A 32 -32.42 20.97 -35.81
C LYS A 32 -31.34 22.06 -35.69
N ARG A 33 -31.22 22.92 -36.71
CA ARG A 33 -30.32 24.10 -36.66
C ARG A 33 -30.64 24.95 -35.43
N GLY A 34 -29.62 25.30 -34.64
CA GLY A 34 -29.79 26.04 -33.38
C GLY A 34 -30.23 25.19 -32.17
N PHE A 35 -30.30 23.86 -32.27
CA PHE A 35 -30.60 23.00 -31.12
C PHE A 35 -29.54 23.13 -30.03
N ASN A 36 -29.94 23.70 -28.88
CA ASN A 36 -29.11 23.82 -27.69
C ASN A 36 -29.96 23.51 -26.45
N PRO A 37 -29.96 22.25 -25.95
CA PRO A 37 -30.74 21.87 -24.79
C PRO A 37 -30.22 22.52 -23.50
N PHE A 38 -29.01 23.07 -23.53
CA PHE A 38 -28.32 23.73 -22.42
C PHE A 38 -28.40 25.26 -22.48
N ALA A 39 -29.25 25.85 -23.34
CA ALA A 39 -29.37 27.31 -23.49
C ALA A 39 -29.69 28.05 -22.16
N ASN A 40 -30.44 27.40 -21.26
CA ASN A 40 -30.76 27.93 -19.93
C ASN A 40 -29.54 28.01 -18.99
N LEU A 41 -28.45 27.30 -19.31
CA LEU A 41 -27.18 27.31 -18.57
C LEU A 41 -26.18 28.35 -19.13
N LYS A 42 -26.60 29.22 -20.07
CA LYS A 42 -25.74 30.31 -20.61
C LYS A 42 -25.12 31.20 -19.54
N ASN A 43 -25.78 31.36 -18.40
CA ASN A 43 -25.33 32.14 -17.25
C ASN A 43 -24.80 31.28 -16.09
N ALA A 44 -24.51 29.99 -16.30
CA ALA A 44 -23.99 29.08 -15.25
C ALA A 44 -22.66 29.55 -14.63
N ALA A 45 -21.95 30.48 -15.27
CA ALA A 45 -20.82 31.20 -14.70
C ALA A 45 -21.16 31.99 -13.41
N LYS A 46 -22.43 32.33 -13.19
CA LYS A 46 -22.94 33.08 -12.03
C LYS A 46 -23.94 32.29 -11.19
N MET A 47 -24.07 30.97 -11.42
CA MET A 47 -25.04 30.12 -10.72
C MET A 47 -24.37 29.29 -9.61
N LYS A 48 -25.14 28.99 -8.55
CA LYS A 48 -24.76 28.01 -7.54
C LYS A 48 -24.83 26.59 -8.11
N GLU A 49 -24.00 25.68 -7.60
CA GLU A 49 -23.88 24.28 -8.01
C GLU A 49 -25.24 23.57 -8.13
N ALA A 50 -26.06 23.61 -7.08
CA ALA A 50 -27.40 23.01 -7.05
C ALA A 50 -28.39 23.54 -8.12
N LYS A 51 -28.17 24.77 -8.64
CA LYS A 51 -28.99 25.30 -9.75
C LYS A 51 -28.49 24.83 -11.11
N ILE A 52 -27.19 24.56 -11.23
CA ILE A 52 -26.58 23.96 -12.42
C ILE A 52 -27.02 22.49 -12.51
N SER A 53 -26.95 21.73 -11.42
CA SER A 53 -27.38 20.33 -11.36
C SER A 53 -28.86 20.17 -11.77
N GLU A 54 -29.79 20.90 -11.14
CA GLU A 54 -31.22 20.87 -11.45
C GLU A 54 -31.48 21.14 -12.95
N LEU A 55 -30.93 22.23 -13.49
CA LEU A 55 -31.15 22.63 -14.88
C LEU A 55 -30.51 21.65 -15.89
N PHE A 56 -29.35 21.08 -15.55
CA PHE A 56 -28.64 20.13 -16.41
C PHE A 56 -29.34 18.78 -16.46
N VAL A 57 -29.70 18.19 -15.31
CA VAL A 57 -30.46 16.92 -15.23
C VAL A 57 -31.78 17.04 -16.02
N LYS A 58 -32.47 18.18 -15.85
CA LYS A 58 -33.70 18.54 -16.55
C LYS A 58 -33.50 18.68 -18.07
N ALA A 59 -32.37 19.23 -18.52
CA ALA A 59 -32.02 19.30 -19.94
C ALA A 59 -31.74 17.91 -20.54
N VAL A 60 -30.94 17.08 -19.85
CA VAL A 60 -30.58 15.72 -20.27
C VAL A 60 -31.82 14.83 -20.40
N ASN A 61 -32.64 14.75 -19.36
CA ASN A 61 -33.80 13.86 -19.32
C ASN A 61 -34.90 14.32 -20.30
N ARG A 62 -35.24 15.62 -20.36
CA ARG A 62 -36.31 16.13 -21.24
C ARG A 62 -36.00 15.97 -22.73
N ASN A 63 -34.72 16.00 -23.11
CA ASN A 63 -34.29 15.86 -24.50
C ASN A 63 -33.81 14.43 -24.84
N SER A 64 -33.97 13.48 -23.91
CA SER A 64 -33.52 12.08 -24.01
C SER A 64 -32.08 11.97 -24.53
N LEU A 65 -31.16 12.74 -23.94
CA LEU A 65 -29.79 12.87 -24.47
C LEU A 65 -28.96 11.60 -24.28
N ALA A 66 -29.27 10.74 -23.31
CA ALA A 66 -28.66 9.43 -23.09
C ALA A 66 -29.72 8.32 -23.12
N PRO A 67 -30.11 7.82 -24.31
CA PRO A 67 -31.13 6.77 -24.44
C PRO A 67 -30.76 5.52 -23.64
N GLY A 68 -31.71 4.84 -22.99
CA GLY A 68 -31.41 3.66 -22.16
C GLY A 68 -30.82 3.98 -20.77
N LEU A 69 -30.50 5.24 -20.49
CA LEU A 69 -30.13 5.74 -19.17
C LEU A 69 -31.08 6.87 -18.71
N LYS A 70 -31.08 7.15 -17.41
CA LYS A 70 -31.83 8.23 -16.77
C LYS A 70 -30.93 8.89 -15.74
N MET A 71 -30.84 10.22 -15.78
CA MET A 71 -30.03 10.99 -14.82
C MET A 71 -30.87 11.34 -13.59
N ALA A 72 -30.33 11.16 -12.39
CA ALA A 72 -31.01 11.46 -11.13
C ALA A 72 -30.10 12.28 -10.18
N LEU A 73 -30.70 13.20 -9.43
CA LEU A 73 -30.02 13.91 -8.33
C LEU A 73 -29.95 13.02 -7.08
N SER A 74 -28.89 13.21 -6.29
CA SER A 74 -28.58 12.46 -5.06
C SER A 74 -27.93 13.32 -3.96
N GLU A 75 -28.07 14.64 -4.05
CA GLU A 75 -27.38 15.61 -3.19
C GLU A 75 -28.01 15.83 -1.80
N ASP A 76 -29.27 15.40 -1.61
CA ASP A 76 -30.06 15.70 -0.41
C ASP A 76 -29.66 14.87 0.82
N ARG A 77 -29.26 13.61 0.63
CA ARG A 77 -29.02 12.64 1.73
C ARG A 77 -27.83 11.73 1.44
N PRO A 78 -26.99 11.38 2.42
CA PRO A 78 -25.93 10.39 2.23
C PRO A 78 -26.51 8.99 1.93
N GLY A 79 -25.67 8.11 1.36
CA GLY A 79 -26.01 6.70 1.17
C GLY A 79 -26.39 6.02 2.49
N THR A 80 -27.39 5.13 2.47
CA THR A 80 -27.75 4.39 3.69
C THR A 80 -26.64 3.40 4.02
N GLY A 81 -26.12 3.43 5.25
CA GLY A 81 -24.94 2.66 5.64
C GLY A 81 -23.58 3.26 5.24
N ASP A 82 -23.55 4.43 4.60
CA ASP A 82 -22.29 5.10 4.26
C ASP A 82 -21.71 5.89 5.44
N SER A 83 -20.71 5.31 6.11
CA SER A 83 -20.01 5.92 7.24
C SER A 83 -19.27 7.22 6.89
N LYS A 84 -18.94 7.45 5.60
CA LYS A 84 -18.25 8.67 5.14
C LYS A 84 -19.23 9.81 4.77
N GLN A 85 -20.54 9.55 4.79
CA GLN A 85 -21.60 10.49 4.41
C GLN A 85 -21.36 11.19 3.06
N LEU A 86 -20.81 10.48 2.07
CA LEU A 86 -20.48 11.03 0.77
C LEU A 86 -21.76 11.38 -0.01
N ARG A 87 -21.73 12.52 -0.71
CA ARG A 87 -22.85 13.05 -1.49
C ARG A 87 -22.38 13.44 -2.88
N ILE A 88 -22.35 12.49 -3.79
CA ILE A 88 -22.24 12.82 -5.21
C ILE A 88 -23.50 13.57 -5.66
N ASN A 89 -23.35 14.63 -6.45
CA ASN A 89 -24.49 15.45 -6.85
C ASN A 89 -25.55 14.66 -7.62
N SER A 90 -25.12 13.76 -8.51
CA SER A 90 -26.00 12.99 -9.38
C SER A 90 -25.31 11.79 -10.03
N SER A 91 -26.09 10.91 -10.66
CA SER A 91 -25.56 9.85 -11.52
C SER A 91 -26.55 9.44 -12.61
N PHE A 92 -26.08 8.65 -13.57
CA PHE A 92 -26.92 7.93 -14.53
C PHE A 92 -27.18 6.50 -14.05
N HIS A 93 -28.44 6.09 -14.15
CA HIS A 93 -28.93 4.75 -13.86
C HIS A 93 -29.66 4.18 -15.09
N ARG A 94 -30.01 2.88 -15.09
CA ARG A 94 -30.96 2.33 -16.07
C ARG A 94 -32.33 2.99 -15.92
N THR A 95 -33.10 3.06 -17.02
CA THR A 95 -34.37 3.82 -17.09
C THR A 95 -35.43 3.40 -16.08
N ALA A 96 -35.41 2.14 -15.64
CA ALA A 96 -36.30 1.61 -14.60
C ALA A 96 -36.05 2.19 -13.19
N PHE A 97 -34.93 2.89 -12.97
CA PHE A 97 -34.58 3.45 -11.67
C PHE A 97 -35.52 4.57 -11.19
N VAL A 98 -35.89 4.49 -9.92
CA VAL A 98 -36.71 5.49 -9.20
C VAL A 98 -35.85 6.09 -8.09
N SER A 99 -35.58 7.38 -8.16
CA SER A 99 -34.78 8.09 -7.14
C SER A 99 -35.63 8.44 -5.92
N ASP A 100 -35.05 8.28 -4.73
CA ASP A 100 -35.54 8.75 -3.43
C ASP A 100 -34.68 9.92 -2.86
N GLY A 101 -33.80 10.50 -3.68
CA GLY A 101 -32.84 11.55 -3.30
C GLY A 101 -31.53 11.04 -2.68
N LYS A 102 -31.31 9.72 -2.58
CA LYS A 102 -30.03 9.13 -2.12
C LYS A 102 -29.12 8.71 -3.31
N PRO A 103 -27.82 8.46 -3.05
CA PRO A 103 -26.89 7.96 -4.06
C PRO A 103 -27.23 6.59 -4.68
N HIS A 104 -27.62 5.58 -3.89
CA HIS A 104 -27.70 4.16 -4.32
C HIS A 104 -26.44 3.71 -5.07
N TRP A 105 -25.29 3.70 -4.37
CA TRP A 105 -23.97 3.38 -4.92
C TRP A 105 -23.92 2.04 -5.69
N GLU A 106 -24.78 1.09 -5.32
CA GLU A 106 -24.96 -0.20 -5.98
C GLU A 106 -25.64 -0.13 -7.36
N ASP A 107 -26.39 0.95 -7.65
CA ASP A 107 -27.20 1.14 -8.86
C ASP A 107 -26.69 2.27 -9.78
N GLN A 108 -25.62 2.97 -9.41
CA GLN A 108 -25.02 4.02 -10.25
C GLN A 108 -24.19 3.41 -11.39
N LEU A 109 -24.43 3.81 -12.64
CA LEU A 109 -23.66 3.34 -13.80
C LEU A 109 -22.58 4.33 -14.23
N VAL A 110 -22.93 5.61 -14.34
CA VAL A 110 -22.01 6.71 -14.67
C VAL A 110 -22.18 7.83 -13.65
N TYR A 111 -21.08 8.21 -13.02
CA TYR A 111 -21.06 9.13 -11.89
C TYR A 111 -21.00 10.57 -12.42
N VAL A 112 -21.70 11.52 -11.80
CA VAL A 112 -21.72 12.92 -12.28
C VAL A 112 -21.56 13.94 -11.16
N GLU A 113 -20.41 14.61 -11.17
CA GLU A 113 -20.05 15.66 -10.21
C GLU A 113 -20.27 17.05 -10.81
N PHE A 114 -20.92 17.93 -10.06
CA PHE A 114 -21.09 19.33 -10.41
C PHE A 114 -20.16 20.22 -9.59
N LYS A 115 -19.69 21.32 -10.17
CA LYS A 115 -18.98 22.39 -9.48
C LYS A 115 -19.41 23.75 -10.01
N ALA A 116 -19.43 24.75 -9.11
CA ALA A 116 -19.57 26.14 -9.49
C ALA A 116 -18.41 26.60 -10.41
N HIS A 117 -18.67 27.61 -11.23
CA HIS A 117 -17.72 28.09 -12.23
C HIS A 117 -16.50 28.78 -11.62
N ASP A 118 -15.42 28.02 -11.44
CA ASP A 118 -14.10 28.53 -11.08
C ASP A 118 -13.02 27.60 -11.65
N THR A 119 -11.89 28.16 -12.07
CA THR A 119 -10.70 27.39 -12.46
C THR A 119 -10.06 26.62 -11.30
N VAL A 120 -10.24 27.05 -10.04
CA VAL A 120 -9.74 26.30 -8.87
C VAL A 120 -10.62 25.10 -8.51
N ASN A 121 -11.84 25.03 -9.07
CA ASN A 121 -12.77 23.91 -8.91
C ASN A 121 -12.62 22.86 -10.03
N ASP A 122 -11.85 23.14 -11.08
CA ASP A 122 -11.51 22.14 -12.11
C ASP A 122 -10.42 21.21 -11.56
N PRO A 123 -10.65 19.88 -11.45
CA PRO A 123 -9.68 18.95 -10.87
C PRO A 123 -8.42 18.71 -11.73
N TYR A 124 -8.44 19.14 -13.00
CA TYR A 124 -7.33 18.99 -13.97
C TYR A 124 -6.93 20.35 -14.53
N ASP A 125 -5.72 20.44 -15.09
CA ASP A 125 -5.23 21.66 -15.75
C ASP A 125 -4.76 21.38 -17.18
N ASP A 126 -5.56 21.77 -18.18
CA ASP A 126 -5.23 21.64 -19.61
C ASP A 126 -4.77 22.97 -20.22
N ARG A 127 -4.43 23.97 -19.39
CA ARG A 127 -4.00 25.30 -19.86
C ARG A 127 -2.54 25.34 -20.32
N ALA A 128 -1.71 24.41 -19.86
CA ALA A 128 -0.32 24.26 -20.26
C ALA A 128 -0.11 22.87 -20.92
N PRO A 129 0.56 22.79 -22.10
CA PRO A 129 0.86 21.51 -22.73
C PRO A 129 1.63 20.57 -21.79
N GLY A 130 1.20 19.32 -21.67
CA GLY A 130 1.86 18.29 -20.88
C GLY A 130 1.63 18.31 -19.36
N GLN A 131 1.11 19.40 -18.77
CA GLN A 131 0.89 19.51 -17.31
C GLN A 131 -0.58 19.33 -16.87
N VAL A 132 -1.16 18.18 -17.22
CA VAL A 132 -2.55 17.80 -16.85
C VAL A 132 -2.73 17.70 -15.33
N ASP A 133 -1.69 17.25 -14.64
CA ASP A 133 -1.72 16.96 -13.23
C ASP A 133 -1.49 18.19 -12.36
N ALA A 134 -2.28 18.27 -11.28
CA ALA A 134 -2.54 19.49 -10.55
C ALA A 134 -1.33 20.04 -9.76
N HIS A 135 -0.51 20.87 -10.42
CA HIS A 135 0.52 21.69 -9.78
C HIS A 135 -0.03 22.97 -9.11
N ALA A 136 -1.35 23.23 -9.14
CA ALA A 136 -1.97 24.42 -8.55
C ALA A 136 -2.97 24.12 -7.41
N ASP A 137 -2.99 25.04 -6.44
CA ASP A 137 -3.98 25.33 -5.37
C ASP A 137 -4.61 24.22 -4.51
N ARG A 138 -4.74 24.55 -3.22
CA ARG A 138 -5.37 23.72 -2.17
C ARG A 138 -6.78 23.25 -2.54
N THR A 139 -7.55 24.10 -3.24
CA THR A 139 -8.95 23.81 -3.63
C THR A 139 -9.03 22.72 -4.70
N ARG A 140 -8.20 22.77 -5.74
CA ARG A 140 -8.16 21.76 -6.80
C ARG A 140 -7.82 20.38 -6.26
N LYS A 141 -6.85 20.31 -5.34
CA LYS A 141 -6.48 19.07 -4.63
C LYS A 141 -7.65 18.50 -3.82
N LYS A 142 -8.45 19.36 -3.17
CA LYS A 142 -9.67 18.96 -2.45
C LYS A 142 -10.73 18.37 -3.40
N VAL A 143 -11.00 19.02 -4.55
CA VAL A 143 -11.96 18.49 -5.55
C VAL A 143 -11.49 17.16 -6.14
N ARG A 144 -10.20 17.03 -6.51
CA ARG A 144 -9.64 15.76 -7.00
C ARG A 144 -9.72 14.65 -5.94
N GLY A 145 -9.46 14.98 -4.66
CA GLY A 145 -9.62 14.05 -3.54
C GLY A 145 -11.07 13.56 -3.36
N GLN A 146 -12.06 14.47 -3.47
CA GLN A 146 -13.48 14.14 -3.41
C GLN A 146 -13.90 13.17 -4.55
N ILE A 147 -13.44 13.44 -5.78
CA ILE A 147 -13.70 12.56 -6.95
C ILE A 147 -13.06 11.18 -6.76
N ILE A 148 -11.83 11.11 -6.21
CA ILE A 148 -11.17 9.84 -5.87
C ILE A 148 -12.00 9.05 -4.84
N GLN A 149 -12.56 9.71 -3.83
CA GLN A 149 -13.41 9.05 -2.83
C GLN A 149 -14.70 8.46 -3.44
N TYR A 150 -15.32 9.13 -4.43
CA TYR A 150 -16.46 8.56 -5.15
C TYR A 150 -16.06 7.37 -6.02
N ALA A 151 -14.91 7.44 -6.69
CA ALA A 151 -14.39 6.32 -7.47
C ALA A 151 -14.06 5.10 -6.59
N GLU A 152 -13.45 5.31 -5.42
CA GLU A 152 -13.26 4.28 -4.40
C GLU A 152 -14.58 3.66 -3.95
N GLN A 153 -15.60 4.49 -3.68
CA GLN A 153 -16.91 4.00 -3.23
C GLN A 153 -17.62 3.19 -4.33
N ALA A 154 -17.49 3.58 -5.61
CA ALA A 154 -18.00 2.83 -6.75
C ALA A 154 -17.41 1.42 -6.82
N PHE A 155 -16.08 1.31 -6.82
CA PHE A 155 -15.38 0.02 -6.85
C PHE A 155 -15.56 -0.81 -5.57
N ARG A 156 -15.98 -0.18 -4.46
CA ARG A 156 -16.32 -0.87 -3.22
C ARG A 156 -17.72 -1.49 -3.26
N TYR A 157 -18.71 -0.79 -3.82
CA TYR A 157 -20.10 -1.26 -3.87
C TYR A 157 -20.40 -2.08 -5.12
N GLN A 158 -19.61 -1.95 -6.18
CA GLN A 158 -19.79 -2.64 -7.46
C GLN A 158 -18.46 -3.25 -7.93
N HIS A 159 -18.48 -4.52 -8.34
CA HIS A 159 -17.34 -5.11 -9.05
C HIS A 159 -17.20 -4.45 -10.42
N ARG A 160 -16.07 -3.79 -10.66
CA ARG A 160 -15.83 -2.93 -11.83
C ARG A 160 -14.48 -3.19 -12.47
N THR A 161 -14.46 -3.18 -13.80
CA THR A 161 -13.25 -3.06 -14.63
C THR A 161 -12.86 -1.60 -14.84
N SER A 162 -13.85 -0.70 -14.88
CA SER A 162 -13.64 0.74 -14.98
C SER A 162 -14.84 1.55 -14.48
N LEU A 163 -14.65 2.86 -14.34
CA LEU A 163 -15.69 3.82 -14.01
C LEU A 163 -15.62 5.01 -14.97
N ILE A 164 -16.74 5.34 -15.60
CA ILE A 164 -16.91 6.60 -16.33
C ILE A 164 -17.53 7.62 -15.38
N LEU A 165 -16.94 8.82 -15.32
CA LEU A 165 -17.40 9.93 -14.50
C LEU A 165 -17.38 11.23 -15.30
N LEU A 166 -18.54 11.88 -15.39
CA LEU A 166 -18.76 13.17 -16.05
C LEU A 166 -18.61 14.30 -15.02
N ILE A 167 -17.80 15.31 -15.33
CA ILE A 167 -17.53 16.45 -14.44
C ILE A 167 -18.09 17.70 -15.11
N ILE A 168 -18.97 18.45 -14.43
CA ILE A 168 -19.56 19.69 -14.92
C ILE A 168 -19.07 20.87 -14.07
N ILE A 169 -18.27 21.77 -14.64
CA ILE A 169 -17.71 22.95 -13.96
C ILE A 169 -18.29 24.22 -14.58
N GLY A 170 -19.37 24.74 -14.00
CA GLY A 170 -20.13 25.84 -14.57
C GLY A 170 -20.67 25.49 -15.96
N ARG A 171 -20.11 26.12 -17.00
CA ARG A 171 -20.44 25.90 -18.42
C ARG A 171 -19.57 24.87 -19.14
N ARG A 172 -18.55 24.32 -18.48
CA ARG A 172 -17.62 23.36 -19.09
C ARG A 172 -17.91 21.95 -18.61
N PHE A 173 -17.61 20.94 -19.43
CA PHE A 173 -17.61 19.54 -19.02
C PHE A 173 -16.27 18.86 -19.31
N ARG A 174 -15.99 17.78 -18.58
CA ARG A 174 -14.97 16.77 -18.90
C ARG A 174 -15.58 15.38 -18.73
N PHE A 175 -15.21 14.44 -19.59
CA PHE A 175 -15.34 13.02 -19.26
C PHE A 175 -14.04 12.52 -18.63
N SER A 176 -14.16 11.64 -17.65
CA SER A 176 -13.04 10.87 -17.11
C SER A 176 -13.37 9.38 -17.09
N ARG A 177 -12.37 8.54 -17.36
CA ARG A 177 -12.44 7.08 -17.22
C ARG A 177 -11.36 6.64 -16.23
N TRP A 178 -11.77 5.95 -15.18
CA TRP A 178 -10.90 5.41 -14.15
C TRP A 178 -10.78 3.90 -14.31
N ASP A 179 -9.57 3.37 -14.17
CA ASP A 179 -9.32 1.96 -13.88
C ASP A 179 -8.29 1.83 -12.75
N ARG A 180 -7.95 0.59 -12.38
CA ARG A 180 -7.02 0.32 -11.28
C ARG A 180 -5.58 0.81 -11.53
N SER A 181 -5.25 1.31 -12.72
CA SER A 181 -3.94 1.91 -12.99
C SER A 181 -3.92 3.42 -12.88
N GLY A 182 -5.00 4.11 -13.27
CA GLY A 182 -5.06 5.57 -13.24
C GLY A 182 -6.32 6.15 -13.86
N THR A 183 -6.20 7.36 -14.39
CA THR A 183 -7.31 8.10 -14.99
C THR A 183 -6.99 8.56 -16.40
N ILE A 184 -7.95 8.41 -17.30
CA ILE A 184 -8.00 9.08 -18.61
C ILE A 184 -9.00 10.23 -18.50
N VAL A 185 -8.72 11.40 -19.08
CA VAL A 185 -9.60 12.58 -19.02
C VAL A 185 -9.62 13.36 -20.34
N THR A 186 -10.76 13.99 -20.66
CA THR A 186 -10.87 14.90 -21.81
C THR A 186 -10.47 16.34 -21.47
N PRO A 187 -10.10 17.17 -22.46
CA PRO A 187 -10.10 18.62 -22.34
C PRO A 187 -11.46 19.17 -21.86
N ALA A 188 -11.45 20.39 -21.31
CA ALA A 188 -12.65 21.07 -20.84
C ALA A 188 -13.40 21.77 -21.99
N VAL A 189 -14.59 21.27 -22.34
CA VAL A 189 -15.39 21.79 -23.47
C VAL A 189 -16.60 22.59 -22.96
N ASP A 190 -16.87 23.78 -23.53
CA ASP A 190 -18.06 24.58 -23.21
C ASP A 190 -19.31 24.00 -23.90
N TYR A 191 -20.14 23.27 -23.15
CA TYR A 191 -21.35 22.61 -23.68
C TYR A 191 -22.50 23.56 -24.00
N VAL A 192 -22.38 24.87 -23.72
CA VAL A 192 -23.35 25.86 -24.17
C VAL A 192 -22.94 26.46 -25.51
N LYS A 193 -21.63 26.65 -25.76
CA LYS A 193 -21.10 27.04 -27.09
C LYS A 193 -21.11 25.88 -28.08
N GLN A 194 -20.77 24.67 -27.63
CA GLN A 194 -20.64 23.47 -28.43
C GLN A 194 -21.58 22.34 -27.92
N PRO A 195 -22.91 22.56 -27.91
CA PRO A 195 -23.87 21.63 -27.31
C PRO A 195 -23.91 20.26 -27.98
N LEU A 196 -23.57 20.19 -29.27
CA LEU A 196 -23.62 18.95 -30.04
C LEU A 196 -22.58 17.92 -29.56
N VAL A 197 -21.40 18.36 -29.12
CA VAL A 197 -20.32 17.46 -28.64
C VAL A 197 -20.81 16.66 -27.43
N LEU A 198 -21.34 17.35 -26.41
CA LEU A 198 -21.90 16.68 -25.23
C LEU A 198 -23.16 15.85 -25.57
N CYS A 199 -24.00 16.32 -26.49
CA CYS A 199 -25.17 15.54 -26.94
C CYS A 199 -24.77 14.24 -27.64
N GLU A 200 -23.69 14.23 -28.42
CA GLU A 200 -23.17 13.03 -29.09
C GLU A 200 -22.58 12.05 -28.06
N MET A 201 -21.71 12.53 -27.17
CA MET A 201 -21.10 11.69 -26.13
C MET A 201 -22.15 11.04 -25.22
N LEU A 202 -23.14 11.82 -24.74
CA LEU A 202 -24.25 11.27 -23.94
C LEU A 202 -25.08 10.25 -24.72
N TRP A 203 -25.29 10.46 -26.02
CA TRP A 203 -26.10 9.57 -26.85
C TRP A 203 -25.42 8.21 -27.05
N TYR A 204 -24.12 8.19 -27.32
CA TYR A 204 -23.35 6.94 -27.42
C TYR A 204 -23.25 6.24 -26.05
N MET A 205 -22.91 6.99 -25.00
CA MET A 205 -22.84 6.48 -23.61
C MET A 205 -24.15 5.79 -23.18
N GLY A 206 -25.31 6.33 -23.55
CA GLY A 206 -26.61 5.72 -23.24
C GLY A 206 -26.79 4.30 -23.77
N HIS A 207 -26.26 4.02 -24.96
CA HIS A 207 -26.41 2.73 -25.64
C HIS A 207 -25.44 1.65 -25.12
N LEU A 208 -24.48 1.99 -24.26
CA LEU A 208 -23.48 1.05 -23.76
C LEU A 208 -24.13 -0.05 -22.90
N SER A 209 -23.61 -1.27 -23.02
CA SER A 209 -23.90 -2.38 -22.10
C SER A 209 -23.34 -2.07 -20.71
N ASP A 210 -23.84 -2.77 -19.69
CA ASP A 210 -23.33 -2.65 -18.31
C ASP A 210 -21.82 -2.95 -18.24
N GLU A 211 -21.34 -3.95 -18.99
CA GLU A 211 -19.93 -4.26 -19.16
C GLU A 211 -19.12 -3.11 -19.78
N ALA A 212 -19.63 -2.48 -20.85
CA ALA A 212 -18.94 -1.36 -21.49
C ALA A 212 -18.99 -0.06 -20.66
N LEU A 213 -19.94 0.05 -19.73
CA LEU A 213 -19.98 1.06 -18.66
C LEU A 213 -19.05 0.70 -17.47
N GLY A 214 -18.34 -0.42 -17.57
CA GLY A 214 -17.26 -0.82 -16.68
C GLY A 214 -17.65 -1.76 -15.54
N LEU A 215 -18.87 -2.32 -15.52
CA LEU A 215 -19.22 -3.39 -14.59
C LEU A 215 -18.53 -4.71 -15.00
N ASP A 216 -18.14 -5.52 -14.02
CA ASP A 216 -17.53 -6.84 -14.28
C ASP A 216 -18.62 -7.89 -14.58
N PRO A 217 -18.68 -8.46 -15.80
CA PRO A 217 -19.70 -9.46 -16.15
C PRO A 217 -19.57 -10.78 -15.37
N SER A 218 -18.40 -11.06 -14.77
CA SER A 218 -18.17 -12.25 -13.93
C SER A 218 -18.66 -12.09 -12.48
N ALA A 219 -19.30 -10.95 -12.16
CA ALA A 219 -19.83 -10.61 -10.84
C ALA A 219 -21.29 -10.17 -10.93
N THR A 220 -22.22 -11.08 -10.65
CA THR A 220 -23.67 -10.83 -10.75
C THR A 220 -24.24 -10.36 -9.40
N ARG A 221 -24.92 -9.21 -9.36
CA ARG A 221 -25.62 -8.75 -8.14
C ARG A 221 -26.77 -9.69 -7.81
N ILE A 222 -26.84 -10.15 -6.56
CA ILE A 222 -27.87 -11.06 -6.04
C ILE A 222 -29.09 -10.25 -5.58
N PRO A 223 -30.28 -10.42 -6.19
CA PRO A 223 -31.49 -9.74 -5.75
C PRO A 223 -31.96 -10.25 -4.38
N ARG A 224 -32.53 -9.37 -3.55
CA ARG A 224 -33.18 -9.75 -2.29
C ARG A 224 -34.35 -10.70 -2.58
N GLY A 225 -34.49 -11.78 -1.81
CA GLY A 225 -35.53 -12.80 -2.03
C GLY A 225 -35.29 -13.73 -3.23
N SER A 226 -34.13 -13.67 -3.90
CA SER A 226 -33.70 -14.67 -4.88
C SER A 226 -33.38 -16.03 -4.22
N HIS A 227 -33.10 -17.06 -5.04
CA HIS A 227 -32.64 -18.35 -4.54
C HIS A 227 -31.31 -18.21 -3.77
N ASP A 228 -30.31 -17.59 -4.40
CA ASP A 228 -28.99 -17.35 -3.81
C ASP A 228 -29.09 -16.52 -2.51
N HIS A 229 -29.95 -15.50 -2.46
CA HIS A 229 -30.19 -14.74 -1.23
C HIS A 229 -30.74 -15.61 -0.10
N ARG A 230 -31.65 -16.55 -0.40
CA ARG A 230 -32.13 -17.53 0.59
C ARG A 230 -31.03 -18.50 1.01
N LEU A 231 -30.20 -18.99 0.09
CA LEU A 231 -29.06 -19.85 0.42
C LEU A 231 -28.10 -19.16 1.40
N MET A 232 -27.73 -17.91 1.12
CA MET A 232 -26.87 -17.11 2.01
C MET A 232 -27.50 -16.92 3.39
N VAL A 233 -28.80 -16.57 3.47
CA VAL A 233 -29.50 -16.42 4.75
C VAL A 233 -29.50 -17.74 5.53
N MET A 234 -29.85 -18.86 4.90
CA MET A 234 -29.86 -20.18 5.55
C MET A 234 -28.48 -20.61 6.03
N ALA A 235 -27.43 -20.45 5.20
CA ALA A 235 -26.06 -20.77 5.59
C ALA A 235 -25.57 -19.91 6.78
N SER A 236 -26.07 -18.68 6.92
CA SER A 236 -25.68 -17.79 8.02
C SER A 236 -26.23 -18.21 9.39
N LEU A 237 -27.28 -19.03 9.45
CA LEU A 237 -27.94 -19.40 10.72
C LEU A 237 -27.03 -20.29 11.58
N PRO A 238 -26.88 -19.99 12.90
CA PRO A 238 -26.04 -20.79 13.79
C PRO A 238 -26.56 -22.23 13.87
N LEU A 239 -25.65 -23.21 13.80
CA LEU A 239 -25.98 -24.63 13.91
C LEU A 239 -25.47 -25.19 15.25
N PRO A 240 -26.17 -26.16 15.87
CA PRO A 240 -25.67 -26.84 17.07
C PRO A 240 -24.30 -27.53 16.89
N ALA A 241 -23.98 -27.91 15.65
CA ALA A 241 -22.69 -28.48 15.26
C ALA A 241 -21.56 -27.44 15.08
N ASP A 242 -21.83 -26.14 15.24
CA ASP A 242 -20.81 -25.08 15.10
C ASP A 242 -19.82 -25.13 16.28
N ALA A 243 -18.58 -25.53 15.97
CA ALA A 243 -17.52 -25.69 16.94
C ALA A 243 -17.09 -24.35 17.56
N ASP A 244 -16.86 -24.32 18.88
CA ASP A 244 -16.03 -23.26 19.46
C ASP A 244 -14.61 -23.41 18.90
N HIS A 245 -13.92 -22.29 18.75
CA HIS A 245 -12.57 -22.20 18.25
C HIS A 245 -11.54 -22.00 19.36
N ARG A 246 -11.98 -21.67 20.59
CA ARG A 246 -11.08 -21.42 21.72
C ARG A 246 -10.12 -22.59 21.95
N ALA A 247 -8.87 -22.26 22.25
CA ALA A 247 -7.86 -23.28 22.56
C ALA A 247 -8.16 -23.97 23.90
N GLY A 248 -8.13 -25.30 23.91
CA GLY A 248 -8.49 -26.10 25.08
C GLY A 248 -8.73 -27.57 24.76
N PRO A 249 -9.05 -28.41 25.76
CA PRO A 249 -9.47 -29.79 25.56
C PRO A 249 -10.70 -29.86 24.62
N LEU A 250 -10.77 -30.92 23.83
CA LEU A 250 -11.91 -31.23 22.97
C LEU A 250 -12.41 -32.63 23.36
N GLU A 251 -13.52 -32.69 24.08
CA GLU A 251 -14.10 -33.93 24.60
C GLU A 251 -14.59 -34.84 23.49
N ASN A 252 -15.30 -34.28 22.50
CA ASN A 252 -15.94 -35.02 21.42
C ASN A 252 -15.30 -34.69 20.05
N PRO A 253 -15.19 -35.67 19.13
CA PRO A 253 -14.84 -35.39 17.73
C PRO A 253 -15.71 -34.27 17.15
N LEU A 254 -15.10 -33.35 16.40
CA LEU A 254 -15.90 -32.46 15.55
C LEU A 254 -16.58 -33.31 14.46
N PRO A 255 -17.88 -33.10 14.17
CA PRO A 255 -18.53 -33.72 13.03
C PRO A 255 -17.80 -33.46 11.71
N GLU A 256 -17.97 -34.35 10.75
CA GLU A 256 -17.50 -34.09 9.38
C GLU A 256 -18.20 -32.84 8.82
N GLY A 257 -17.44 -31.96 8.16
CA GLY A 257 -17.95 -30.67 7.68
C GLY A 257 -18.26 -29.64 8.78
N ALA A 258 -17.90 -29.88 10.05
CA ALA A 258 -18.11 -28.91 11.13
C ALA A 258 -17.45 -27.55 10.83
N VAL A 259 -18.19 -26.48 11.09
CA VAL A 259 -17.74 -25.10 10.88
C VAL A 259 -17.40 -24.49 12.23
N PHE A 260 -16.25 -23.81 12.35
CA PHE A 260 -15.99 -23.00 13.53
C PHE A 260 -16.95 -21.80 13.58
N ARG A 261 -17.58 -21.58 14.73
CA ARG A 261 -18.62 -20.56 14.92
C ARG A 261 -18.22 -19.17 14.39
N TYR A 262 -16.98 -18.75 14.59
CA TYR A 262 -16.48 -17.46 14.11
C TYR A 262 -16.53 -17.31 12.57
N VAL A 263 -16.41 -18.40 11.81
CA VAL A 263 -16.47 -18.38 10.33
C VAL A 263 -17.90 -18.06 9.91
N ARG A 264 -18.87 -18.77 10.49
CA ARG A 264 -20.29 -18.53 10.23
C ARG A 264 -20.72 -17.15 10.73
N ASP A 265 -20.21 -16.70 11.88
CA ASP A 265 -20.47 -15.37 12.40
C ASP A 265 -19.91 -14.27 11.49
N LYS A 266 -18.68 -14.42 10.97
CA LYS A 266 -18.11 -13.50 9.96
C LYS A 266 -18.94 -13.49 8.67
N PHE A 267 -19.41 -14.65 8.20
CA PHE A 267 -20.32 -14.72 7.05
C PHE A 267 -21.66 -14.03 7.33
N ARG A 268 -22.28 -14.27 8.50
CA ARG A 268 -23.52 -13.60 8.92
C ARG A 268 -23.36 -12.08 9.02
N GLN A 269 -22.24 -11.61 9.56
CA GLN A 269 -21.88 -10.18 9.62
C GLN A 269 -21.68 -9.56 8.22
N SER A 270 -21.29 -10.35 7.21
CA SER A 270 -21.22 -9.89 5.82
C SER A 270 -22.60 -9.61 5.21
N LEU A 271 -23.68 -10.19 5.77
CA LEU A 271 -25.04 -10.01 5.28
C LEU A 271 -25.68 -8.70 5.78
N ASP A 272 -24.97 -7.60 5.59
CA ASP A 272 -25.47 -6.24 5.86
C ASP A 272 -26.65 -5.90 4.90
N PRO A 273 -27.84 -5.52 5.43
CA PRO A 273 -28.98 -5.17 4.59
C PRO A 273 -28.74 -3.93 3.71
N HIS A 274 -27.78 -3.07 4.07
CA HIS A 274 -27.43 -1.85 3.33
C HIS A 274 -26.28 -2.03 2.34
N PHE A 275 -25.81 -3.26 2.14
CA PHE A 275 -24.73 -3.57 1.21
C PHE A 275 -25.20 -4.58 0.13
N PRO A 276 -24.81 -4.42 -1.14
CA PRO A 276 -25.14 -5.37 -2.20
C PRO A 276 -24.42 -6.71 -2.03
N TYR A 277 -25.06 -7.81 -2.42
CA TYR A 277 -24.45 -9.15 -2.42
C TYR A 277 -24.15 -9.58 -3.85
N TYR A 278 -23.13 -10.43 -4.03
CA TYR A 278 -22.65 -10.82 -5.36
C TYR A 278 -22.44 -12.33 -5.48
N ARG A 279 -22.78 -12.85 -6.66
CA ARG A 279 -22.36 -14.15 -7.18
C ARG A 279 -21.08 -13.90 -7.98
N LEU A 280 -19.95 -14.42 -7.51
CA LEU A 280 -18.64 -14.27 -8.15
C LEU A 280 -18.24 -15.56 -8.85
N GLU A 281 -17.73 -15.41 -10.07
CA GLU A 281 -17.18 -16.49 -10.87
C GLU A 281 -15.65 -16.56 -10.73
N VAL A 282 -15.13 -17.78 -10.57
CA VAL A 282 -13.69 -18.06 -10.48
C VAL A 282 -13.32 -19.22 -11.41
N PRO A 283 -12.31 -19.07 -12.29
CA PRO A 283 -11.83 -20.17 -13.14
C PRO A 283 -11.31 -21.36 -12.33
N HIS A 284 -11.54 -22.58 -12.84
CA HIS A 284 -11.02 -23.82 -12.28
C HIS A 284 -11.02 -24.92 -13.35
N GLY A 285 -9.84 -25.42 -13.76
CA GLY A 285 -9.74 -26.61 -14.62
C GLY A 285 -10.54 -26.55 -15.93
N GLY A 286 -10.63 -25.37 -16.57
CA GLY A 286 -11.43 -25.15 -17.79
C GLY A 286 -12.92 -24.91 -17.56
N ARG A 287 -13.43 -25.07 -16.34
CA ARG A 287 -14.78 -24.66 -15.92
C ARG A 287 -14.74 -23.41 -15.02
N VAL A 288 -15.92 -22.97 -14.60
CA VAL A 288 -16.10 -21.86 -13.63
C VAL A 288 -16.73 -22.42 -12.35
N ARG A 289 -16.22 -22.01 -11.19
CA ARG A 289 -16.86 -22.22 -9.87
C ARG A 289 -17.52 -20.93 -9.40
N ILE A 290 -18.54 -21.08 -8.55
CA ILE A 290 -19.48 -20.00 -8.18
C ILE A 290 -19.47 -19.81 -6.67
N PHE A 291 -19.27 -18.57 -6.24
CA PHE A 291 -19.20 -18.21 -4.82
C PHE A 291 -20.16 -17.06 -4.51
N LEU A 292 -20.91 -17.17 -3.41
CA LEU A 292 -21.82 -16.13 -2.95
C LEU A 292 -21.14 -15.31 -1.85
N VAL A 293 -21.09 -13.99 -2.02
CA VAL A 293 -20.42 -13.05 -1.09
C VAL A 293 -21.34 -11.90 -0.68
N GLY A 294 -21.23 -11.51 0.58
CA GLY A 294 -21.79 -10.27 1.11
C GLY A 294 -20.77 -9.14 1.16
N LYS A 295 -20.89 -8.28 2.18
CA LYS A 295 -19.95 -7.21 2.49
C LYS A 295 -18.53 -7.73 2.72
N PRO A 296 -17.48 -7.17 2.10
CA PRO A 296 -16.11 -7.64 2.28
C PRO A 296 -15.67 -7.67 3.75
N ALA A 297 -14.98 -8.75 4.14
CA ALA A 297 -14.28 -8.84 5.42
C ALA A 297 -12.95 -8.05 5.40
N PHE A 298 -12.42 -7.77 4.22
CA PHE A 298 -11.28 -6.88 3.99
C PHE A 298 -11.43 -6.14 2.66
N HIS A 299 -10.99 -4.89 2.58
CA HIS A 299 -10.93 -4.10 1.35
C HIS A 299 -9.78 -3.08 1.45
N ALA A 300 -8.82 -3.14 0.53
CA ALA A 300 -7.70 -2.21 0.48
C ALA A 300 -8.17 -0.78 0.13
N ALA A 301 -7.61 0.23 0.79
CA ALA A 301 -7.88 1.63 0.46
C ALA A 301 -7.20 2.03 -0.88
N GLY A 302 -7.72 3.08 -1.52
CA GLY A 302 -7.19 3.58 -2.79
C GLY A 302 -7.94 3.06 -4.03
N ILE A 303 -8.17 3.94 -5.00
CA ILE A 303 -8.68 3.56 -6.32
C ILE A 303 -7.61 2.85 -7.17
N ALA A 304 -6.37 3.34 -7.17
CA ALA A 304 -5.27 2.82 -7.98
C ALA A 304 -4.40 1.79 -7.23
N GLY A 305 -3.90 0.78 -7.95
CA GLY A 305 -3.18 -0.37 -7.42
C GLY A 305 -4.08 -1.60 -7.31
N ARG A 306 -3.66 -2.58 -6.50
CA ARG A 306 -4.24 -3.94 -6.48
C ARG A 306 -5.72 -4.03 -6.06
N GLY A 307 -6.25 -3.05 -5.33
CA GLY A 307 -7.67 -3.03 -4.94
C GLY A 307 -8.13 -4.25 -4.15
N THR A 308 -7.20 -4.96 -3.48
CA THR A 308 -7.41 -6.28 -2.90
C THR A 308 -8.59 -6.31 -1.95
N THR A 309 -9.55 -7.18 -2.23
CA THR A 309 -10.78 -7.35 -1.46
C THR A 309 -10.91 -8.82 -1.04
N GLY A 310 -11.30 -9.05 0.21
CA GLY A 310 -11.32 -10.38 0.84
C GLY A 310 -12.67 -10.69 1.46
N TYR A 311 -13.19 -11.88 1.20
CA TYR A 311 -14.52 -12.33 1.60
C TYR A 311 -14.45 -13.67 2.33
N VAL A 312 -15.28 -13.81 3.37
CA VAL A 312 -15.80 -15.13 3.73
C VAL A 312 -16.92 -15.41 2.73
N ALA A 313 -16.73 -16.43 1.89
CA ALA A 313 -17.63 -16.75 0.80
C ALA A 313 -18.30 -18.11 1.03
N LEU A 314 -19.51 -18.29 0.48
CA LEU A 314 -20.18 -19.58 0.43
C LEU A 314 -19.95 -20.20 -0.96
N ASP A 315 -19.35 -21.38 -1.01
CA ASP A 315 -19.25 -22.18 -2.24
C ASP A 315 -20.61 -22.80 -2.56
N VAL A 316 -21.14 -22.53 -3.75
CA VAL A 316 -22.44 -23.06 -4.20
C VAL A 316 -22.38 -24.57 -4.47
N GLU A 317 -21.23 -25.10 -4.88
CA GLU A 317 -21.07 -26.51 -5.23
C GLU A 317 -20.98 -27.41 -3.98
N THR A 318 -20.30 -26.94 -2.93
CA THR A 318 -20.01 -27.75 -1.73
C THR A 318 -20.75 -27.31 -0.47
N GLY A 319 -21.39 -26.13 -0.47
CA GLY A 319 -22.01 -25.54 0.73
C GLY A 319 -21.02 -25.13 1.83
N ARG A 320 -19.71 -25.19 1.56
CA ARG A 320 -18.65 -24.85 2.53
C ARG A 320 -18.37 -23.35 2.54
N PHE A 321 -17.94 -22.85 3.70
CA PHE A 321 -17.33 -21.52 3.79
C PHE A 321 -15.86 -21.58 3.41
N VAL A 322 -15.43 -20.61 2.60
CA VAL A 322 -14.07 -20.49 2.07
C VAL A 322 -13.61 -19.03 2.15
N TRP A 323 -12.31 -18.79 1.98
CA TRP A 323 -11.78 -17.44 1.83
C TRP A 323 -11.56 -17.12 0.35
N LEU A 324 -12.20 -16.05 -0.15
CA LEU A 324 -12.05 -15.56 -1.53
C LEU A 324 -11.32 -14.21 -1.53
N LYS A 325 -10.20 -14.16 -2.25
CA LYS A 325 -9.41 -12.95 -2.57
C LYS A 325 -9.74 -12.51 -4.01
N ASP A 326 -10.21 -11.29 -4.17
CA ASP A 326 -10.42 -10.60 -5.45
C ASP A 326 -9.39 -9.46 -5.54
N ALA A 327 -8.59 -9.42 -6.60
CA ALA A 327 -7.48 -8.48 -6.74
C ALA A 327 -7.10 -8.17 -8.20
N TRP A 328 -6.51 -7.01 -8.40
CA TRP A 328 -5.89 -6.58 -9.65
C TRP A 328 -4.38 -6.79 -9.54
N ARG A 329 -3.91 -8.00 -9.84
CA ARG A 329 -2.48 -8.33 -9.77
C ARG A 329 -1.70 -7.54 -10.81
N THR A 330 -0.46 -7.16 -10.51
CA THR A 330 0.40 -6.49 -11.49
C THR A 330 0.72 -7.46 -12.63
N TYR A 331 0.60 -7.00 -13.88
CA TYR A 331 0.79 -7.84 -15.06
C TYR A 331 2.21 -7.67 -15.61
N TYR A 332 3.12 -8.51 -15.11
CA TYR A 332 4.43 -8.74 -15.70
C TYR A 332 4.49 -10.19 -16.21
N GLY A 333 5.08 -10.42 -17.38
CA GLY A 333 5.10 -11.74 -18.03
C GLY A 333 5.84 -12.84 -17.27
N TYR A 334 6.58 -12.47 -16.22
CA TYR A 334 7.41 -13.37 -15.43
C TYR A 334 6.84 -13.68 -14.03
N VAL A 335 5.77 -13.01 -13.59
CA VAL A 335 5.22 -13.19 -12.24
C VAL A 335 4.16 -14.29 -12.22
N ASP A 336 4.48 -15.40 -11.54
CA ASP A 336 3.56 -16.49 -11.27
C ASP A 336 2.33 -15.98 -10.51
N GLN A 337 1.15 -16.55 -10.80
CA GLN A 337 -0.05 -16.26 -10.00
C GLN A 337 0.10 -16.90 -8.61
N GLU A 338 -0.33 -16.21 -7.56
CA GLU A 338 -0.29 -16.69 -6.17
C GLU A 338 -0.88 -18.11 -6.02
N GLY A 339 -1.93 -18.43 -6.77
CA GLY A 339 -2.54 -19.76 -6.76
C GLY A 339 -1.64 -20.87 -7.31
N TYR A 340 -0.80 -20.59 -8.31
CA TYR A 340 0.20 -21.55 -8.80
C TYR A 340 1.33 -21.76 -7.78
N VAL A 341 1.69 -20.73 -7.03
CA VAL A 341 2.65 -20.84 -5.92
C VAL A 341 2.07 -21.72 -4.82
N LEU A 342 0.83 -21.45 -4.39
CA LEU A 342 0.13 -22.27 -3.40
C LEU A 342 -0.06 -23.72 -3.86
N GLN A 343 -0.37 -23.97 -5.15
CA GLN A 343 -0.43 -25.32 -5.72
C GLN A 343 0.90 -26.07 -5.58
N GLN A 344 2.03 -25.43 -5.88
CA GLN A 344 3.36 -26.03 -5.71
C GLN A 344 3.64 -26.34 -4.24
N LEU A 345 3.36 -25.40 -3.33
CA LEU A 345 3.58 -25.58 -1.89
C LEU A 345 2.67 -26.68 -1.30
N ASN A 346 1.40 -26.75 -1.72
CA ASN A 346 0.47 -27.81 -1.32
C ASN A 346 0.91 -29.18 -1.88
N ALA A 347 1.36 -29.25 -3.13
CA ALA A 347 1.78 -30.50 -3.78
C ALA A 347 3.01 -31.15 -3.12
N VAL A 348 3.96 -30.36 -2.62
CA VAL A 348 5.11 -30.87 -1.85
C VAL A 348 4.84 -30.98 -0.34
N GLY A 349 3.59 -30.75 0.09
CA GLY A 349 3.16 -30.89 1.48
C GLY A 349 3.84 -29.89 2.44
N VAL A 350 3.95 -28.62 2.04
CA VAL A 350 4.32 -27.52 2.96
C VAL A 350 3.21 -27.32 3.98
N VAL A 351 3.55 -27.35 5.27
CA VAL A 351 2.58 -27.10 6.35
C VAL A 351 2.32 -25.61 6.56
N ASN A 352 1.15 -25.29 7.12
CA ASN A 352 0.78 -23.93 7.57
C ASN A 352 0.78 -22.85 6.46
N VAL A 353 0.52 -23.26 5.22
CA VAL A 353 0.10 -22.39 4.11
C VAL A 353 -1.35 -22.71 3.72
N PRO A 354 -2.09 -21.79 3.06
CA PRO A 354 -3.44 -22.06 2.58
C PRO A 354 -3.54 -23.25 1.62
N THR A 355 -4.67 -23.96 1.68
CA THR A 355 -5.05 -25.00 0.72
C THR A 355 -5.82 -24.36 -0.43
N VAL A 356 -5.25 -24.37 -1.64
CA VAL A 356 -5.86 -23.76 -2.83
C VAL A 356 -7.01 -24.59 -3.41
N LEU A 357 -8.16 -23.95 -3.65
CA LEU A 357 -9.35 -24.60 -4.19
C LEU A 357 -9.60 -24.25 -5.67
N CYS A 358 -9.44 -22.99 -6.04
CA CYS A 358 -9.49 -22.52 -7.43
C CYS A 358 -8.93 -21.10 -7.56
N HIS A 359 -8.40 -20.76 -8.73
CA HIS A 359 -7.95 -19.40 -9.05
C HIS A 359 -7.85 -19.19 -10.56
N GLY A 360 -7.77 -17.92 -10.97
CA GLY A 360 -7.42 -17.57 -12.33
C GLY A 360 -7.58 -16.09 -12.65
N ASP A 361 -7.05 -15.70 -13.81
CA ASP A 361 -7.31 -14.38 -14.38
C ASP A 361 -8.76 -14.33 -14.89
N ILE A 362 -9.46 -13.22 -14.62
CA ILE A 362 -10.87 -13.05 -14.94
C ILE A 362 -11.01 -12.48 -16.35
N LEU A 363 -11.51 -13.30 -17.28
CA LEU A 363 -11.95 -12.90 -18.64
C LEU A 363 -10.94 -12.05 -19.44
N ASN A 364 -9.64 -12.19 -19.19
CA ASN A 364 -8.57 -11.32 -19.71
C ASN A 364 -8.79 -9.81 -19.46
N GLN A 365 -9.48 -9.44 -18.37
CA GLN A 365 -9.71 -8.05 -17.99
C GLN A 365 -8.39 -7.40 -17.53
N GLU A 366 -7.94 -6.40 -18.30
CA GLU A 366 -6.70 -5.67 -18.07
C GLU A 366 -6.94 -4.15 -18.05
N THR A 367 -6.12 -3.44 -17.27
CA THR A 367 -6.14 -1.97 -17.21
C THR A 367 -5.56 -1.36 -18.48
N VAL A 368 -6.21 -0.33 -19.04
CA VAL A 368 -5.82 0.26 -20.34
C VAL A 368 -5.15 1.63 -20.21
N THR A 369 -5.26 2.30 -19.06
CA THR A 369 -4.62 3.62 -18.84
C THR A 369 -3.12 3.65 -19.16
N PRO A 370 -2.28 2.64 -18.79
CA PRO A 370 -0.87 2.62 -19.16
C PRO A 370 -0.66 2.64 -20.67
N THR A 371 -1.38 1.81 -21.42
CA THR A 371 -1.30 1.73 -22.89
C THR A 371 -1.62 3.07 -23.57
N TRP A 372 -2.50 3.87 -22.97
CA TRP A 372 -2.80 5.22 -23.46
C TRP A 372 -1.71 6.23 -23.13
N TRP A 373 -1.09 6.14 -21.96
CA TRP A 373 0.10 6.92 -21.64
C TRP A 373 1.25 6.60 -22.61
N GLU A 374 1.50 5.33 -22.89
CA GLU A 374 2.56 4.86 -23.81
C GLU A 374 2.37 5.40 -25.23
N ARG A 375 1.11 5.54 -25.69
CA ARG A 375 0.77 6.12 -27.01
C ARG A 375 0.98 7.63 -27.09
N LYS A 376 0.67 8.37 -26.01
CA LYS A 376 0.80 9.83 -25.99
C LYS A 376 2.23 10.32 -25.78
N ASN A 377 3.14 9.45 -25.33
CA ASN A 377 4.54 9.78 -25.07
C ASN A 377 5.49 8.89 -25.91
N PRO A 378 5.38 8.80 -27.26
CA PRO A 378 6.16 7.85 -28.07
C PRO A 378 7.68 7.96 -27.82
N ARG A 379 8.39 6.83 -27.86
CA ARG A 379 9.87 6.83 -27.72
C ARG A 379 10.49 7.72 -28.81
N PRO A 380 11.54 8.50 -28.52
CA PRO A 380 12.33 9.14 -29.55
C PRO A 380 12.84 8.09 -30.54
N THR A 381 12.59 8.30 -31.84
CA THR A 381 13.19 7.47 -32.89
C THR A 381 14.72 7.57 -32.76
N PRO A 382 15.48 6.45 -32.79
CA PRO A 382 16.94 6.54 -32.78
C PRO A 382 17.39 7.34 -34.00
N GLN A 383 17.96 8.52 -33.75
CA GLN A 383 18.55 9.36 -34.80
C GLN A 383 19.83 8.70 -35.32
N ASN A 384 20.10 8.88 -36.61
CA ASN A 384 21.33 8.37 -37.23
C ASN A 384 22.58 8.87 -36.46
N PRO A 385 23.65 8.06 -36.29
CA PRO A 385 24.81 8.41 -35.45
C PRO A 385 25.67 9.62 -35.88
N ASN A 386 25.24 10.41 -36.87
CA ASN A 386 26.05 11.40 -37.58
C ASN A 386 25.61 12.86 -37.38
N GLN A 387 24.99 13.20 -36.24
CA GLN A 387 24.79 14.60 -35.84
C GLN A 387 25.23 14.81 -34.39
N SER A 388 26.25 15.65 -34.22
CA SER A 388 26.84 16.02 -32.94
C SER A 388 25.89 16.93 -32.14
N PRO A 389 25.72 16.72 -30.81
CA PRO A 389 24.74 17.46 -30.03
C PRO A 389 25.25 18.82 -29.59
N THR A 390 24.47 19.87 -29.86
CA THR A 390 24.59 21.17 -29.18
C THR A 390 23.74 21.18 -27.91
N HIS A 391 24.37 21.44 -26.75
CA HIS A 391 23.68 21.57 -25.46
C HIS A 391 22.58 22.64 -25.47
N PRO A 392 21.56 22.47 -24.62
CA PRO A 392 21.37 23.45 -23.56
C PRO A 392 21.13 22.87 -22.15
N THR A 393 21.34 23.78 -21.19
CA THR A 393 21.46 23.66 -19.73
C THR A 393 20.27 23.03 -18.98
N MET A 394 20.58 22.22 -17.96
CA MET A 394 19.65 21.71 -16.93
C MET A 394 19.62 22.62 -15.69
N PRO A 395 18.44 22.88 -15.06
CA PRO A 395 18.36 23.36 -13.69
C PRO A 395 18.05 22.22 -12.68
N SER A 396 18.79 22.20 -11.58
CA SER A 396 18.57 21.32 -10.41
C SER A 396 17.38 21.79 -9.55
N ALA A 397 16.73 20.88 -8.81
CA ALA A 397 15.71 21.21 -7.81
C ALA A 397 15.78 20.28 -6.58
N LEU A 398 15.73 20.87 -5.38
CA LEU A 398 15.92 20.23 -4.06
C LEU A 398 14.61 20.07 -3.26
N CYS A 399 14.67 19.27 -2.18
CA CYS A 399 13.55 18.73 -1.39
C CYS A 399 12.98 19.61 -0.23
N SER A 400 11.96 19.08 0.49
CA SER A 400 11.28 19.59 1.74
C SER A 400 10.01 20.45 1.52
N SER A 401 8.89 20.42 2.29
CA SER A 401 8.37 19.64 3.45
C SER A 401 6.80 19.58 3.44
N VAL A 402 6.12 19.11 4.52
CA VAL A 402 4.65 18.80 4.54
C VAL A 402 3.93 19.10 5.88
N LEU A 403 2.63 19.46 5.82
CA LEU A 403 1.66 19.47 6.93
C LEU A 403 0.34 18.71 6.62
N MET A 404 -0.44 18.36 7.64
CA MET A 404 -1.37 17.21 7.70
C MET A 404 -2.86 17.55 7.98
N ASN A 405 -3.79 16.62 7.70
CA ASN A 405 -5.05 16.45 8.48
C ASN A 405 -5.61 14.99 8.36
N PRO A 406 -6.40 14.47 9.32
CA PRO A 406 -6.67 13.03 9.46
C PRO A 406 -8.06 12.56 8.99
N GLU A 407 -8.17 11.27 8.62
CA GLU A 407 -9.22 10.31 9.07
C GLU A 407 -9.08 8.96 8.33
N ALA A 408 -8.69 7.91 9.05
CA ALA A 408 -8.78 6.52 8.62
C ALA A 408 -8.80 5.62 9.87
N THR A 409 -9.54 4.50 9.84
CA THR A 409 -9.82 3.67 11.03
C THR A 409 -9.14 2.30 10.94
N ALA A 410 -8.66 1.81 12.08
CA ALA A 410 -8.08 0.49 12.34
C ALA A 410 -6.77 0.12 11.59
N MET A 411 -5.76 -0.27 12.37
CA MET A 411 -4.39 -0.47 11.91
C MET A 411 -4.17 -1.83 11.25
N ARG A 412 -3.67 -1.82 10.02
CA ARG A 412 -2.88 -2.92 9.43
C ARG A 412 -1.61 -2.33 8.83
N GLY A 413 -0.51 -3.07 8.86
CA GLY A 413 0.80 -2.57 8.41
C GLY A 413 0.72 -2.01 6.99
N THR A 414 1.21 -0.79 6.80
CA THR A 414 1.00 -0.04 5.56
C THR A 414 1.86 -0.63 4.44
N LYS A 415 1.29 -1.56 3.64
CA LYS A 415 1.85 -1.91 2.33
C LYS A 415 1.98 -0.61 1.51
N ARG A 416 3.11 -0.43 0.83
CA ARG A 416 3.39 0.83 0.10
C ARG A 416 2.29 1.11 -0.94
N SER A 417 1.76 2.33 -0.95
CA SER A 417 1.31 2.92 -2.22
C SER A 417 2.54 2.95 -3.12
N ALA A 418 2.53 2.16 -4.19
CA ALA A 418 3.69 1.94 -5.08
C ALA A 418 3.96 3.16 -6.00
N SER A 419 3.96 4.36 -5.41
CA SER A 419 3.91 5.66 -6.08
C SER A 419 5.16 6.52 -5.87
N THR A 420 6.22 5.97 -5.29
CA THR A 420 7.51 6.63 -5.07
C THR A 420 8.65 5.74 -5.58
N MET A 421 9.56 6.38 -6.29
CA MET A 421 10.79 5.86 -6.91
C MET A 421 10.61 5.02 -8.19
N GLU A 422 11.17 5.59 -9.27
CA GLU A 422 11.14 5.17 -10.67
C GLU A 422 12.25 4.13 -11.00
N ASP A 423 12.46 3.84 -12.29
CA ASP A 423 13.26 2.76 -12.90
C ASP A 423 12.63 1.36 -13.04
N ASP A 424 12.71 0.89 -14.29
CA ASP A 424 12.04 -0.25 -14.91
C ASP A 424 13.01 -0.94 -15.89
N SER A 425 12.80 -2.23 -16.19
CA SER A 425 13.22 -2.82 -17.48
C SER A 425 12.69 -4.24 -17.75
N ASP A 426 11.63 -4.36 -18.58
CA ASP A 426 11.72 -5.12 -19.85
C ASP A 426 10.50 -5.03 -20.79
N GLY A 427 10.79 -5.22 -22.09
CA GLY A 427 10.00 -6.06 -23.00
C GLY A 427 8.63 -5.57 -23.48
N ASN A 428 7.64 -5.48 -22.60
CA ASN A 428 6.22 -5.30 -22.96
C ASN A 428 5.47 -4.25 -22.11
N SER A 429 6.20 -3.60 -21.20
CA SER A 429 5.85 -2.38 -20.47
C SER A 429 6.97 -1.38 -20.67
N ARG A 430 6.64 -0.13 -21.00
CA ARG A 430 7.65 0.90 -21.21
C ARG A 430 8.23 1.42 -19.90
N GLU A 431 9.55 1.48 -19.86
CA GLU A 431 10.33 1.81 -18.66
C GLU A 431 10.09 3.22 -18.14
N ASP A 432 9.76 4.13 -19.04
CA ASP A 432 9.39 5.50 -18.74
C ASP A 432 7.92 5.66 -18.31
N CYS A 433 7.11 4.59 -18.35
CA CYS A 433 5.68 4.65 -18.02
C CYS A 433 5.45 4.57 -16.51
N PRO A 434 5.00 5.66 -15.86
CA PRO A 434 4.81 5.70 -14.42
C PRO A 434 3.48 5.06 -13.97
N LEU A 435 2.79 4.31 -14.85
CA LEU A 435 1.50 3.68 -14.62
C LEU A 435 1.63 2.17 -14.80
N ARG A 436 1.50 1.42 -13.71
CA ARG A 436 1.60 -0.04 -13.74
C ARG A 436 0.40 -0.66 -14.46
N ARG A 437 0.61 -1.70 -15.27
CA ARG A 437 -0.46 -2.52 -15.87
C ARG A 437 -0.92 -3.59 -14.87
N HIS A 438 -2.22 -3.77 -14.71
CA HIS A 438 -2.82 -4.79 -13.85
C HIS A 438 -3.80 -5.68 -14.62
N LYS A 439 -3.94 -6.92 -14.16
CA LYS A 439 -4.88 -7.92 -14.65
C LYS A 439 -5.79 -8.38 -13.51
N HIS A 440 -7.08 -8.52 -13.78
CA HIS A 440 -8.05 -8.93 -12.76
C HIS A 440 -7.92 -10.44 -12.47
N TYR A 441 -7.89 -10.80 -11.19
CA TYR A 441 -7.56 -12.13 -10.70
C TYR A 441 -8.34 -12.48 -9.44
N ARG A 442 -8.82 -13.73 -9.33
CA ARG A 442 -9.43 -14.27 -8.11
C ARG A 442 -8.71 -15.53 -7.64
N LEU A 443 -8.63 -15.69 -6.32
CA LEU A 443 -8.08 -16.86 -5.63
C LEU A 443 -9.05 -17.28 -4.51
N VAL A 444 -9.32 -18.57 -4.42
CA VAL A 444 -10.12 -19.19 -3.35
C VAL A 444 -9.28 -20.23 -2.64
N VAL A 445 -9.24 -20.13 -1.31
CA VAL A 445 -8.56 -21.06 -0.41
C VAL A 445 -9.53 -21.58 0.65
N GLU A 446 -9.25 -22.76 1.19
CA GLU A 446 -10.14 -23.45 2.14
C GLU A 446 -10.24 -22.73 3.49
N GLU A 447 -9.14 -22.18 3.99
CA GLU A 447 -9.04 -21.72 5.37
C GLU A 447 -9.50 -20.26 5.56
N VAL A 448 -10.50 -20.06 6.43
CA VAL A 448 -10.92 -18.74 6.91
C VAL A 448 -10.22 -18.43 8.24
N GLY A 449 -9.17 -17.61 8.20
CA GLY A 449 -8.36 -17.27 9.38
C GLY A 449 -8.98 -16.26 10.36
N LEU A 450 -8.40 -16.25 11.56
CA LEU A 450 -8.47 -15.16 12.55
C LEU A 450 -7.28 -14.21 12.37
N GLN A 451 -7.42 -12.95 12.75
CA GLN A 451 -6.33 -11.95 12.64
C GLN A 451 -5.27 -12.21 13.70
N LEU A 452 -3.99 -11.92 13.41
CA LEU A 452 -2.91 -12.06 14.40
C LEU A 452 -3.21 -11.30 15.70
N THR A 453 -3.86 -10.13 15.62
CA THR A 453 -4.26 -9.31 16.79
C THR A 453 -5.12 -10.06 17.82
N GLU A 454 -5.80 -11.13 17.42
CA GLU A 454 -6.71 -11.92 18.27
C GLU A 454 -5.97 -12.87 19.24
N PHE A 455 -4.63 -12.98 19.18
CA PHE A 455 -3.83 -13.84 20.07
C PHE A 455 -4.09 -13.57 21.58
N GLN A 456 -4.00 -14.59 22.42
CA GLN A 456 -4.47 -14.53 23.81
C GLN A 456 -3.37 -14.28 24.86
N HIS A 457 -2.09 -14.54 24.56
CA HIS A 457 -0.93 -14.33 25.43
C HIS A 457 0.40 -14.50 24.64
N GLY A 458 1.53 -14.07 25.19
CA GLY A 458 2.83 -14.07 24.50
C GLY A 458 3.31 -15.45 24.04
N GLN A 459 3.03 -16.52 24.80
CA GLN A 459 3.34 -17.90 24.37
C GLN A 459 2.59 -18.27 23.09
N GLN A 460 1.36 -17.80 22.93
CA GLN A 460 0.55 -18.09 21.76
C GLN A 460 1.07 -17.33 20.55
N LEU A 461 1.43 -16.05 20.71
CA LEU A 461 2.12 -15.26 19.68
C LEU A 461 3.39 -15.97 19.19
N LEU A 462 4.28 -16.38 20.09
CA LEU A 462 5.50 -17.12 19.73
C LEU A 462 5.22 -18.46 19.05
N ARG A 463 4.11 -19.14 19.39
CA ARG A 463 3.69 -20.37 18.72
C ARG A 463 3.19 -20.11 17.30
N ILE A 464 2.41 -19.06 17.09
CA ILE A 464 1.93 -18.64 15.77
C ILE A 464 3.11 -18.29 14.87
N ILE A 465 4.07 -17.50 15.38
CA ILE A 465 5.31 -17.17 14.67
C ILE A 465 6.13 -18.44 14.36
N PHE A 466 6.29 -19.37 15.31
CA PHE A 466 6.97 -20.66 15.06
C PHE A 466 6.32 -21.45 13.91
N ASP A 467 4.99 -21.57 13.94
CA ASP A 467 4.23 -22.34 12.96
C ASP A 467 4.35 -21.71 11.54
N CYS A 468 4.50 -20.37 11.43
CA CYS A 468 4.76 -19.66 10.16
C CYS A 468 6.24 -19.65 9.72
N VAL A 469 7.21 -19.56 10.64
CA VAL A 469 8.65 -19.71 10.32
C VAL A 469 8.91 -21.14 9.82
N LEU A 470 8.18 -22.14 10.35
CA LEU A 470 8.22 -23.50 9.83
C LEU A 470 7.64 -23.61 8.42
N ALA A 471 6.51 -22.94 8.13
CA ALA A 471 5.96 -22.84 6.77
C ALA A 471 7.00 -22.26 5.79
N HIS A 472 7.65 -21.16 6.17
CA HIS A 472 8.70 -20.54 5.37
C HIS A 472 9.93 -21.43 5.21
N LYS A 473 10.34 -22.16 6.26
CA LYS A 473 11.42 -23.17 6.16
C LYS A 473 11.07 -24.21 5.10
N GLU A 474 9.87 -24.80 5.19
CA GLU A 474 9.47 -25.86 4.29
C GLU A 474 9.27 -25.36 2.85
N ALA A 475 8.76 -24.15 2.63
CA ALA A 475 8.72 -23.54 1.30
C ALA A 475 10.12 -23.38 0.69
N VAL A 476 11.10 -22.94 1.48
CA VAL A 476 12.50 -22.83 1.06
C VAL A 476 13.13 -24.20 0.79
N THR A 477 12.97 -25.17 1.70
CA THR A 477 13.69 -26.46 1.59
C THR A 477 13.01 -27.49 0.71
N LYS A 478 11.68 -27.44 0.52
CA LYS A 478 10.91 -28.38 -0.31
C LYS A 478 10.59 -27.85 -1.71
N ALA A 479 10.50 -26.52 -1.88
CA ALA A 479 10.10 -25.88 -3.15
C ALA A 479 11.08 -24.79 -3.64
N SER A 480 12.09 -24.42 -2.86
CA SER A 480 13.01 -23.31 -3.18
C SER A 480 12.30 -21.98 -3.40
N ILE A 481 11.32 -21.64 -2.55
CA ILE A 481 10.53 -20.40 -2.62
C ILE A 481 10.68 -19.57 -1.33
N LEU A 482 11.02 -18.30 -1.48
CA LEU A 482 10.97 -17.25 -0.45
C LEU A 482 9.62 -16.49 -0.53
N HIS A 483 9.14 -15.94 0.59
CA HIS A 483 7.85 -15.25 0.62
C HIS A 483 7.95 -13.76 0.23
N CYS A 484 8.99 -13.05 0.66
CA CYS A 484 9.32 -11.65 0.33
C CYS A 484 8.27 -10.59 0.73
N ASP A 485 7.30 -10.91 1.60
CA ASP A 485 6.34 -9.96 2.21
C ASP A 485 5.91 -10.42 3.60
N ILE A 486 6.87 -10.84 4.44
CA ILE A 486 6.56 -11.21 5.83
C ILE A 486 6.05 -9.97 6.57
N SER A 487 4.78 -9.99 6.93
CA SER A 487 4.09 -8.90 7.62
C SER A 487 3.02 -9.43 8.56
N GLY A 488 2.67 -8.67 9.59
CA GLY A 488 1.58 -9.05 10.50
C GLY A 488 0.19 -9.10 9.86
N GLY A 489 0.01 -8.62 8.62
CA GLY A 489 -1.23 -8.79 7.85
C GLY A 489 -1.29 -10.14 7.11
N ASN A 490 -0.13 -10.75 6.88
CA ASN A 490 0.06 -11.99 6.12
C ASN A 490 0.26 -13.20 7.04
N ILE A 491 0.20 -13.00 8.36
CA ILE A 491 0.19 -14.06 9.37
C ILE A 491 -1.22 -14.11 9.97
N LEU A 492 -1.90 -15.23 9.79
CA LEU A 492 -3.22 -15.49 10.35
C LEU A 492 -3.15 -16.57 11.44
N ILE A 493 -4.17 -16.58 12.28
CA ILE A 493 -4.41 -17.61 13.28
C ILE A 493 -5.41 -18.61 12.71
N LEU A 494 -5.06 -19.89 12.72
CA LEU A 494 -5.91 -20.99 12.29
C LEU A 494 -6.11 -21.98 13.45
N PRO A 495 -7.33 -22.05 14.03
CA PRO A 495 -7.69 -23.10 14.97
C PRO A 495 -7.67 -24.47 14.31
N LYS A 496 -6.94 -25.43 14.88
CA LYS A 496 -6.83 -26.82 14.41
C LYS A 496 -7.13 -27.80 15.54
N VAL A 497 -7.79 -28.90 15.22
CA VAL A 497 -7.93 -30.04 16.15
C VAL A 497 -6.62 -30.82 16.13
N ILE A 498 -6.04 -31.03 17.30
CA ILE A 498 -4.83 -31.82 17.51
C ILE A 498 -5.19 -33.10 18.27
N TYR A 499 -4.73 -34.24 17.78
CA TYR A 499 -4.86 -35.54 18.44
C TYR A 499 -3.57 -35.90 19.18
N HIS A 500 -3.66 -36.15 20.48
CA HIS A 500 -2.51 -36.49 21.34
C HIS A 500 -2.37 -38.01 21.40
N GLN A 501 -1.62 -38.60 20.47
CA GLN A 501 -1.44 -40.05 20.35
C GLN A 501 -1.11 -40.78 21.67
N LYS A 502 -0.36 -40.14 22.58
CA LYS A 502 0.05 -40.74 23.87
C LYS A 502 -1.05 -40.79 24.93
N SER A 503 -2.10 -39.96 24.82
CA SER A 503 -3.19 -39.89 25.79
C SER A 503 -4.56 -40.20 25.21
N GLY A 504 -4.68 -40.36 23.89
CA GLY A 504 -5.95 -40.52 23.18
C GLY A 504 -6.81 -39.25 23.11
N ASN A 505 -6.43 -38.20 23.83
CA ASN A 505 -7.22 -36.98 23.96
C ASN A 505 -7.09 -36.06 22.74
N ARG A 506 -8.11 -35.24 22.51
CA ARG A 506 -8.12 -34.18 21.49
C ARG A 506 -8.07 -32.82 22.15
N SER A 507 -7.56 -31.82 21.43
CA SER A 507 -7.58 -30.43 21.86
C SER A 507 -7.64 -29.50 20.65
N ILE A 508 -8.34 -28.38 20.78
CA ILE A 508 -8.20 -27.28 19.83
C ILE A 508 -6.95 -26.49 20.17
N LYS A 509 -6.09 -26.26 19.17
CA LYS A 509 -4.89 -25.45 19.28
C LYS A 509 -4.91 -24.40 18.18
N TRP A 510 -4.58 -23.16 18.53
CA TRP A 510 -4.32 -22.11 17.54
C TRP A 510 -2.93 -22.31 16.93
N SER A 511 -2.89 -22.34 15.60
CA SER A 511 -1.68 -22.47 14.80
C SER A 511 -1.50 -21.25 13.91
N GLY A 512 -0.27 -21.01 13.46
CA GLY A 512 0.00 -20.01 12.42
C GLY A 512 -0.42 -20.50 11.03
N LEU A 513 -0.84 -19.57 10.20
CA LEU A 513 -1.08 -19.73 8.77
C LEU A 513 -0.42 -18.56 8.03
N LEU A 514 0.52 -18.85 7.14
CA LEU A 514 1.27 -17.86 6.36
C LEU A 514 0.62 -17.69 4.98
N VAL A 515 0.05 -16.51 4.72
CA VAL A 515 -0.79 -16.22 3.56
C VAL A 515 -0.21 -15.09 2.69
N ASP A 516 -0.77 -14.86 1.51
CA ASP A 516 -0.40 -13.76 0.61
C ASP A 516 0.96 -13.95 -0.11
N TRP A 517 1.12 -15.10 -0.76
CA TRP A 517 2.33 -15.50 -1.51
C TRP A 517 2.50 -14.77 -2.86
N GLU A 518 1.78 -13.66 -3.05
CA GLU A 518 1.71 -12.88 -4.30
C GLU A 518 3.03 -12.19 -4.69
N LEU A 519 3.96 -12.01 -3.74
CA LEU A 519 5.30 -11.43 -3.97
C LEU A 519 6.43 -12.46 -3.87
N SER A 520 6.10 -13.76 -3.75
CA SER A 520 7.07 -14.83 -3.57
C SER A 520 8.09 -14.92 -4.73
N GLN A 521 9.30 -15.36 -4.41
CA GLN A 521 10.41 -15.44 -5.38
C GLN A 521 11.14 -16.79 -5.25
N PRO A 522 11.53 -17.43 -6.36
CA PRO A 522 12.45 -18.56 -6.33
C PRO A 522 13.78 -18.17 -5.65
N LEU A 523 14.27 -19.02 -4.75
CA LEU A 523 15.52 -18.84 -4.01
C LEU A 523 16.73 -18.79 -4.95
N THR A 524 16.74 -19.64 -5.97
CA THR A 524 17.68 -19.56 -7.10
C THR A 524 16.98 -18.85 -8.25
N GLY A 525 17.54 -17.74 -8.72
CA GLY A 525 16.97 -16.95 -9.81
C GLY A 525 16.69 -17.80 -11.06
N ARG A 526 15.52 -17.61 -11.67
CA ARG A 526 15.20 -18.23 -12.97
C ARG A 526 16.11 -17.63 -14.05
N ALA A 527 16.72 -18.47 -14.88
CA ALA A 527 17.48 -18.00 -16.04
C ALA A 527 16.58 -17.09 -16.92
N GLY A 528 17.05 -15.87 -17.20
CA GLY A 528 16.28 -14.87 -17.96
C GLY A 528 15.40 -13.91 -17.14
N PHE A 529 15.28 -14.06 -15.81
CA PHE A 529 14.66 -13.03 -14.98
C PHE A 529 15.58 -11.80 -14.86
N LYS A 530 15.14 -10.63 -15.34
CA LYS A 530 15.87 -9.37 -15.12
C LYS A 530 15.74 -8.89 -13.67
N LEU A 531 16.86 -8.41 -13.12
CA LEU A 531 17.00 -7.93 -11.74
C LEU A 531 15.99 -6.82 -11.39
N SER A 532 15.73 -5.93 -12.36
CA SER A 532 14.76 -4.82 -12.30
C SER A 532 13.34 -5.24 -11.89
N HIS A 533 12.82 -6.34 -12.42
CA HIS A 533 11.50 -6.87 -12.04
C HIS A 533 11.45 -7.29 -10.57
N LEU A 534 12.53 -7.90 -10.07
CA LEU A 534 12.64 -8.31 -8.67
C LEU A 534 12.64 -7.08 -7.75
N HIS A 535 13.33 -6.00 -8.14
CA HIS A 535 13.33 -4.73 -7.40
C HIS A 535 11.93 -4.12 -7.30
N GLN A 536 11.11 -4.15 -8.35
CA GLN A 536 9.76 -3.57 -8.33
C GLN A 536 8.77 -4.32 -7.44
N MET A 537 8.88 -5.63 -7.35
CA MET A 537 8.10 -6.44 -6.40
C MET A 537 8.54 -6.16 -4.95
N ARG A 538 9.87 -6.19 -4.70
CA ARG A 538 10.47 -5.84 -3.39
C ARG A 538 10.08 -4.43 -2.93
N ARG A 539 9.88 -3.47 -3.86
CA ARG A 539 9.35 -2.12 -3.59
C ARG A 539 7.87 -2.05 -3.15
N THR A 540 7.15 -3.17 -3.00
CA THR A 540 5.72 -3.17 -2.58
C THR A 540 5.42 -3.79 -1.21
N GLY A 541 6.40 -4.43 -0.56
CA GLY A 541 6.23 -5.05 0.76
C GLY A 541 6.01 -4.06 1.91
N THR A 542 5.57 -4.58 3.06
CA THR A 542 5.29 -3.78 4.28
C THR A 542 6.58 -3.31 4.94
N TRP A 543 6.97 -2.07 4.65
CA TRP A 543 8.29 -1.51 5.00
C TRP A 543 8.63 -1.54 6.50
N GLN A 544 7.64 -1.40 7.38
CA GLN A 544 7.79 -1.49 8.84
C GLN A 544 8.51 -2.79 9.28
N PHE A 545 8.28 -3.89 8.56
CA PHE A 545 8.85 -5.20 8.88
C PHE A 545 10.03 -5.58 7.98
N MET A 546 10.38 -4.77 6.99
CA MET A 546 11.52 -5.06 6.10
C MET A 546 12.86 -5.02 6.86
N SER A 547 13.80 -5.86 6.45
CA SER A 547 15.15 -5.91 7.02
C SER A 547 15.91 -4.60 6.79
N MET A 548 16.83 -4.25 7.68
CA MET A 548 17.66 -3.06 7.53
C MET A 548 18.43 -3.08 6.20
N ALA A 549 18.95 -4.25 5.80
CA ALA A 549 19.66 -4.43 4.54
C ALA A 549 18.77 -4.12 3.31
N ALA A 550 17.55 -4.64 3.25
CA ALA A 550 16.64 -4.43 2.13
C ALA A 550 16.01 -3.01 2.11
N ILE A 551 15.94 -2.33 3.27
CA ILE A 551 15.60 -0.90 3.31
C ILE A 551 16.79 -0.07 2.78
N ASN A 552 18.02 -0.32 3.26
CA ASN A 552 19.18 0.52 2.93
C ASN A 552 19.68 0.33 1.49
N ASP A 553 19.57 -0.89 0.94
CA ASP A 553 19.87 -1.22 -0.45
C ASP A 553 18.63 -1.77 -1.15
N HIS A 554 17.99 -0.94 -1.98
CA HIS A 554 16.84 -1.33 -2.80
C HIS A 554 17.19 -2.29 -3.94
N GLY A 555 18.48 -2.43 -4.26
CA GLY A 555 19.01 -3.37 -5.25
C GLY A 555 19.21 -4.79 -4.71
N LYS A 556 19.29 -4.95 -3.39
CA LYS A 556 19.63 -6.20 -2.70
C LYS A 556 18.69 -7.37 -3.04
N GLU A 557 19.29 -8.55 -3.13
CA GLU A 557 18.58 -9.83 -3.13
C GLU A 557 18.14 -10.23 -1.73
N ILE A 558 16.86 -10.59 -1.57
CA ILE A 558 16.29 -11.02 -0.29
C ILE A 558 16.80 -12.43 0.04
N GLU A 559 17.38 -12.59 1.22
CA GLU A 559 17.91 -13.86 1.72
C GLU A 559 17.00 -14.41 2.84
N ILE A 560 17.25 -15.66 3.25
CA ILE A 560 16.62 -16.25 4.44
C ILE A 560 16.81 -15.36 5.68
N SER A 561 17.98 -14.73 5.84
CA SER A 561 18.26 -13.85 6.98
C SER A 561 17.36 -12.60 7.03
N ASP A 562 16.98 -12.04 5.87
CA ASP A 562 16.10 -10.87 5.77
C ASP A 562 14.64 -11.22 6.15
N GLU A 563 14.16 -12.39 5.73
CA GLU A 563 12.82 -12.89 6.08
C GLU A 563 12.72 -13.24 7.58
N LEU A 564 13.79 -13.78 8.18
CA LEU A 564 13.87 -14.04 9.62
C LEU A 564 13.91 -12.74 10.45
N GLU A 565 14.62 -11.71 9.97
CA GLU A 565 14.57 -10.36 10.56
C GLU A 565 13.14 -9.78 10.50
N SER A 566 12.42 -10.03 9.41
CA SER A 566 11.02 -9.61 9.26
C SER A 566 10.07 -10.30 10.25
N PHE A 567 10.22 -11.62 10.46
CA PHE A 567 9.47 -12.33 11.51
C PHE A 567 9.77 -11.79 12.92
N PHE A 568 11.02 -11.43 13.19
CA PHE A 568 11.44 -10.81 14.44
C PHE A 568 10.78 -9.44 14.65
N TYR A 569 10.78 -8.56 13.65
CA TYR A 569 10.11 -7.26 13.71
C TYR A 569 8.59 -7.38 13.88
N VAL A 570 7.93 -8.32 13.20
CA VAL A 570 6.50 -8.61 13.46
C VAL A 570 6.28 -9.04 14.90
N THR A 571 7.16 -9.88 15.46
CA THR A 571 7.04 -10.36 16.84
C THR A 571 7.13 -9.21 17.86
N ILE A 572 8.10 -8.29 17.71
CA ILE A 572 8.23 -7.10 18.57
C ILE A 572 6.99 -6.19 18.44
N TYR A 573 6.56 -5.91 17.21
CA TYR A 573 5.45 -5.00 16.94
C TYR A 573 4.16 -5.45 17.63
N TYR A 574 3.86 -6.74 17.57
CA TYR A 574 2.67 -7.31 18.24
C TYR A 574 2.89 -7.49 19.75
N ALA A 575 4.11 -7.75 20.21
CA ALA A 575 4.42 -7.80 21.63
C ALA A 575 4.20 -6.43 22.30
N VAL A 576 4.85 -5.36 21.84
CA VAL A 576 4.76 -4.01 22.47
C VAL A 576 3.32 -3.48 22.48
N ARG A 577 2.54 -3.77 21.43
CA ARG A 577 1.15 -3.27 21.30
C ARG A 577 0.12 -4.01 22.13
N TYR A 578 0.31 -5.31 22.40
CA TYR A 578 -0.74 -6.16 22.98
C TYR A 578 -0.30 -6.94 24.23
N LEU A 579 0.97 -6.82 24.66
CA LEU A 579 1.50 -7.41 25.88
C LEU A 579 2.00 -6.35 26.86
N LYS A 580 1.91 -6.68 28.15
CA LYS A 580 2.48 -5.88 29.24
C LYS A 580 3.99 -5.75 29.04
N SER A 581 4.47 -4.51 29.10
CA SER A 581 5.89 -4.15 29.09
C SER A 581 6.10 -2.85 29.88
N ASN A 582 7.35 -2.44 30.08
CA ASN A 582 7.69 -1.13 30.64
C ASN A 582 7.59 0.04 29.63
N CYS A 583 7.08 -0.19 28.41
CA CYS A 583 6.91 0.86 27.40
C CYS A 583 5.69 1.75 27.74
N SER A 584 5.94 2.98 28.19
CA SER A 584 4.91 3.94 28.61
C SER A 584 4.22 4.64 27.43
N ASP A 585 4.95 5.05 26.39
CA ASP A 585 4.40 5.57 25.14
C ASP A 585 4.69 4.61 23.97
N VAL A 586 3.85 3.59 23.86
CA VAL A 586 3.86 2.64 22.73
C VAL A 586 3.64 3.35 21.39
N GLY A 587 2.90 4.47 21.36
CA GLY A 587 2.72 5.25 20.14
C GLY A 587 4.01 5.90 19.65
N ALA A 588 4.79 6.49 20.55
CA ALA A 588 6.13 7.00 20.23
C ALA A 588 7.11 5.89 19.86
N PHE A 589 7.10 4.76 20.58
CA PHE A 589 7.94 3.61 20.23
C PHE A 589 7.66 3.11 18.80
N ILE A 590 6.38 2.91 18.45
CA ILE A 590 6.01 2.49 17.09
C ILE A 590 6.43 3.52 16.05
N ARG A 591 6.20 4.82 16.31
CA ARG A 591 6.63 5.88 15.37
C ARG A 591 8.14 5.89 15.15
N ASN A 592 8.93 5.82 16.22
CA ASN A 592 10.38 5.98 16.15
C ASN A 592 11.08 4.72 15.63
N PHE A 593 10.57 3.53 15.98
CA PHE A 593 11.20 2.25 15.59
C PHE A 593 10.68 1.71 14.24
N PHE A 594 9.38 1.84 13.96
CA PHE A 594 8.74 1.23 12.80
C PHE A 594 8.34 2.24 11.72
N ASP A 595 7.98 3.48 12.08
CA ASP A 595 7.49 4.49 11.11
C ASP A 595 8.53 5.57 10.73
N ALA A 596 9.70 5.59 11.36
CA ALA A 596 10.79 6.51 11.04
C ALA A 596 11.72 5.99 9.92
N TYR A 597 12.17 6.91 9.07
CA TYR A 597 13.10 6.65 7.97
C TYR A 597 14.15 7.77 7.89
N ARG A 598 15.26 7.51 7.22
CA ARG A 598 16.23 8.54 6.79
C ARG A 598 16.13 8.74 5.27
N VAL A 599 16.66 9.85 4.76
CA VAL A 599 16.75 10.11 3.31
C VAL A 599 18.20 10.47 3.00
N GLU A 600 18.81 9.70 2.10
CA GLU A 600 20.21 9.83 1.68
C GLU A 600 20.26 9.67 0.16
N GLN A 601 20.81 10.66 -0.56
CA GLN A 601 20.87 10.68 -2.03
C GLN A 601 19.49 10.37 -2.69
N ASP A 602 18.44 11.04 -2.22
CA ASP A 602 17.02 10.84 -2.57
C ASP A 602 16.46 9.41 -2.37
N ALA A 603 17.22 8.48 -1.79
CA ALA A 603 16.76 7.15 -1.42
C ALA A 603 16.30 7.10 0.06
N TYR A 604 15.23 6.35 0.31
CA TYR A 604 14.74 6.10 1.68
C TYR A 604 15.58 5.02 2.36
N LYS A 605 16.13 5.34 3.54
CA LYS A 605 16.97 4.45 4.35
C LYS A 605 16.33 4.13 5.69
N CYS A 606 16.86 3.13 6.39
CA CYS A 606 16.37 2.71 7.69
C CYS A 606 16.41 3.87 8.71
N GLY A 607 15.36 3.98 9.53
CA GLY A 607 15.30 4.93 10.64
C GLY A 607 16.37 4.65 11.70
N ALA A 608 16.86 5.72 12.32
CA ALA A 608 18.00 5.67 13.24
C ALA A 608 17.77 4.73 14.43
N THR A 609 16.57 4.72 15.03
CA THR A 609 16.27 3.87 16.20
C THR A 609 16.33 2.38 15.86
N LYS A 610 15.82 1.94 14.70
CA LYS A 610 15.91 0.54 14.24
C LYS A 610 17.35 0.13 13.92
N ALA A 611 18.12 1.03 13.30
CA ALA A 611 19.54 0.81 13.03
C ALA A 611 20.33 0.66 14.34
N ALA A 612 20.23 1.65 15.24
CA ALA A 612 20.90 1.66 16.54
C ALA A 612 20.54 0.45 17.42
N ALA A 613 19.28 0.02 17.44
CA ALA A 613 18.88 -1.19 18.16
C ALA A 613 19.57 -2.46 17.64
N THR A 614 19.76 -2.54 16.33
CA THR A 614 20.43 -3.67 15.68
C THR A 614 21.95 -3.62 15.88
N GLU A 615 22.56 -2.43 15.83
CA GLU A 615 24.00 -2.22 16.01
C GLU A 615 24.43 -2.37 17.49
N SER A 616 23.61 -1.91 18.43
CA SER A 616 23.83 -2.12 19.87
C SER A 616 23.48 -3.54 20.32
N ALA A 617 22.59 -4.23 19.59
CA ALA A 617 21.87 -5.44 20.00
C ALA A 617 20.98 -5.25 21.24
N SER A 618 20.33 -4.08 21.35
CA SER A 618 19.46 -3.69 22.47
C SER A 618 18.17 -3.06 21.97
N LEU A 619 17.05 -3.29 22.67
CA LEU A 619 15.79 -2.57 22.45
C LEU A 619 15.59 -1.58 23.59
N THR A 620 15.39 -0.30 23.26
CA THR A 620 15.23 0.78 24.24
C THR A 620 13.87 1.45 24.12
N THR A 621 13.38 2.05 25.20
CA THR A 621 12.08 2.72 25.30
C THR A 621 12.13 3.95 26.19
N GLY A 622 11.32 4.95 25.84
CA GLY A 622 11.23 6.23 26.56
C GLY A 622 12.42 7.17 26.28
N PRO A 623 12.40 8.39 26.86
CA PRO A 623 13.40 9.43 26.58
C PRO A 623 14.77 9.16 27.23
N HIS A 624 14.85 8.21 28.17
CA HIS A 624 16.09 7.81 28.85
C HIS A 624 16.66 6.50 28.30
N GLU A 625 16.19 6.05 27.13
CA GLU A 625 16.63 4.83 26.44
C GLU A 625 16.70 3.57 27.33
N LEU A 626 15.76 3.43 28.27
CA LEU A 626 15.71 2.28 29.18
C LEU A 626 15.46 0.98 28.39
N PRO A 627 16.03 -0.17 28.78
CA PRO A 627 15.77 -1.43 28.11
C PRO A 627 14.28 -1.76 28.07
N LEU A 628 13.78 -2.20 26.91
CA LEU A 628 12.41 -2.67 26.72
C LEU A 628 12.26 -4.07 27.34
N ILE A 629 11.40 -4.19 28.35
CA ILE A 629 11.26 -5.41 29.16
C ILE A 629 9.78 -5.82 29.23
N PHE A 630 9.51 -7.10 28.94
CA PHE A 630 8.21 -7.75 29.04
C PHE A 630 8.06 -8.61 30.31
N GLN A 631 9.15 -8.90 31.02
CA GLN A 631 9.17 -9.81 32.19
C GLN A 631 8.73 -11.25 31.84
N THR A 632 9.03 -11.72 30.62
CA THR A 632 8.66 -13.06 30.14
C THR A 632 9.83 -13.73 29.40
N ARG A 633 9.58 -14.87 28.74
CA ARG A 633 10.60 -15.48 27.86
C ARG A 633 10.81 -14.69 26.55
N LEU A 634 10.01 -13.67 26.27
CA LEU A 634 10.21 -12.76 25.14
C LEU A 634 11.54 -12.01 25.23
N ASP A 635 11.92 -11.54 26.42
CA ASP A 635 13.16 -10.76 26.63
C ASP A 635 14.38 -11.57 26.14
N LYS A 636 14.56 -12.78 26.68
CA LYS A 636 15.63 -13.72 26.28
C LYS A 636 15.54 -14.23 24.83
N PHE A 637 14.38 -14.11 24.19
CA PHE A 637 14.22 -14.39 22.77
C PHE A 637 14.72 -13.21 21.94
N PHE A 638 14.28 -11.99 22.24
CA PHE A 638 14.70 -10.78 21.54
C PHE A 638 16.20 -10.52 21.66
N ASP A 639 16.78 -10.59 22.88
CA ASP A 639 18.22 -10.48 23.12
C ASP A 639 19.06 -11.44 22.25
N LYS A 640 18.53 -12.66 22.03
CA LYS A 640 19.22 -13.68 21.25
C LYS A 640 19.19 -13.34 19.76
N ILE A 641 18.05 -12.96 19.21
CA ILE A 641 17.94 -12.60 17.79
C ILE A 641 18.72 -11.32 17.49
N LEU A 642 18.68 -10.31 18.37
CA LEU A 642 19.44 -9.06 18.23
C LEU A 642 20.95 -9.29 18.13
N ARG A 643 21.51 -10.16 18.98
CA ARG A 643 22.94 -10.50 18.89
C ARG A 643 23.29 -11.20 17.57
N TRP A 644 22.40 -12.02 17.03
CA TRP A 644 22.58 -12.66 15.72
C TRP A 644 22.51 -11.65 14.57
N LEU A 645 21.56 -10.71 14.62
CA LEU A 645 21.45 -9.64 13.64
C LEU A 645 22.68 -8.73 13.67
N LYS A 646 23.11 -8.27 14.86
CA LYS A 646 24.35 -7.49 15.04
C LYS A 646 25.56 -8.16 14.39
N ALA A 647 25.74 -9.44 14.66
CA ALA A 647 26.83 -10.24 14.09
C ALA A 647 26.72 -10.38 12.57
N GLN A 648 25.51 -10.64 12.04
CA GLN A 648 25.23 -10.69 10.60
C GLN A 648 25.57 -9.36 9.91
N TYR A 649 25.22 -8.22 10.51
CA TYR A 649 25.56 -6.90 9.99
C TYR A 649 27.04 -6.53 10.17
N ALA A 650 27.76 -7.08 11.16
CA ALA A 650 29.22 -6.99 11.23
C ALA A 650 29.89 -7.75 10.07
N VAL A 651 29.49 -9.01 9.85
CA VAL A 651 30.00 -9.85 8.75
C VAL A 651 29.74 -9.20 7.38
N LYS A 652 28.50 -8.78 7.10
CA LYS A 652 28.16 -8.15 5.81
C LYS A 652 28.91 -6.84 5.55
N ARG A 653 29.19 -6.02 6.57
CA ARG A 653 29.99 -4.79 6.41
C ARG A 653 31.45 -5.11 6.03
N TYR A 654 32.05 -6.10 6.68
CA TYR A 654 33.42 -6.52 6.37
C TYR A 654 33.53 -7.14 4.98
N GLU A 655 32.62 -8.04 4.60
CA GLU A 655 32.57 -8.61 3.26
C GLU A 655 32.40 -7.55 2.17
N LEU A 656 31.58 -6.52 2.42
CA LEU A 656 31.44 -5.39 1.50
C LEU A 656 32.76 -4.60 1.38
N SER A 657 33.47 -4.36 2.48
CA SER A 657 34.78 -3.68 2.41
C SER A 657 35.82 -4.47 1.62
N LEU A 658 35.86 -5.80 1.77
CA LEU A 658 36.76 -6.65 0.98
C LEU A 658 36.43 -6.59 -0.52
N ARG A 659 35.14 -6.61 -0.89
CA ARG A 659 34.72 -6.47 -2.29
C ARG A 659 35.15 -5.13 -2.88
N LEU A 660 34.90 -4.02 -2.16
CA LEU A 660 35.29 -2.68 -2.60
C LEU A 660 36.82 -2.53 -2.77
N LEU A 661 37.60 -3.11 -1.86
CA LEU A 661 39.07 -3.16 -1.99
C LEU A 661 39.52 -3.97 -3.22
N SER A 662 38.88 -5.11 -3.49
CA SER A 662 39.21 -5.97 -4.65
C SER A 662 38.89 -5.35 -6.01
N THR A 663 37.98 -4.36 -6.06
CA THR A 663 37.56 -3.69 -7.29
C THR A 663 38.39 -2.46 -7.67
N GLN A 664 39.41 -2.06 -6.89
CA GLN A 664 40.29 -0.96 -7.29
C GLN A 664 41.29 -1.42 -8.37
N PRO A 665 41.46 -0.69 -9.48
CA PRO A 665 42.46 -1.03 -10.49
C PRO A 665 43.86 -0.96 -9.89
N SER A 666 44.66 -2.02 -10.06
CA SER A 666 46.06 -2.04 -9.64
C SER A 666 46.81 -0.90 -10.33
N ARG A 667 47.26 0.09 -9.55
CA ARG A 667 48.21 1.11 -10.03
C ARG A 667 49.54 0.41 -10.32
N VAL A 668 49.72 0.00 -11.58
CA VAL A 668 51.03 -0.41 -12.09
C VAL A 668 51.96 0.78 -11.96
N MET A 669 52.94 0.69 -11.05
CA MET A 669 54.04 1.64 -11.00
C MET A 669 54.76 1.57 -12.35
N LYS A 670 54.81 2.69 -13.07
CA LYS A 670 55.60 2.77 -14.29
C LYS A 670 57.07 2.85 -13.90
N ASP A 671 57.76 1.78 -14.22
CA ASP A 671 59.21 1.70 -14.31
C ASP A 671 59.75 2.84 -15.20
N GLN A 672 60.70 3.61 -14.69
CA GLN A 672 61.53 4.53 -15.47
C GLN A 672 62.98 4.38 -15.01
N GLY A 673 63.73 3.57 -15.76
CA GLY A 673 65.11 3.26 -15.47
C GLY A 673 66.12 4.21 -16.13
N VAL A 674 67.18 4.46 -15.37
CA VAL A 674 68.60 4.53 -15.81
C VAL A 674 69.05 5.70 -16.69
N ALA A 675 69.58 6.74 -16.02
CA ALA A 675 70.97 7.22 -16.11
C ALA A 675 71.24 8.04 -14.82
N ASP A 676 72.43 8.12 -14.22
CA ASP A 676 73.79 7.77 -14.65
C ASP A 676 74.63 7.26 -13.44
N ARG A 677 75.87 6.79 -13.64
CA ARG A 677 76.76 6.26 -12.57
C ARG A 677 78.00 7.14 -12.34
N MET A 678 78.38 7.33 -11.06
CA MET A 678 79.70 7.64 -10.44
C MET A 678 79.47 8.63 -9.26
N THR A 679 80.13 8.59 -8.09
CA THR A 679 81.08 7.65 -7.43
C THR A 679 81.17 7.98 -5.92
N THR A 680 81.38 6.96 -5.07
CA THR A 680 82.09 6.96 -3.75
C THR A 680 81.78 7.98 -2.63
N ASP A 681 81.30 7.43 -1.51
CA ASP A 681 81.83 7.49 -0.13
C ASP A 681 81.90 8.78 0.73
N GLU A 682 81.07 8.75 1.79
CA GLU A 682 81.36 8.95 3.23
C GLU A 682 81.82 10.30 3.86
N TYR A 683 81.67 10.32 5.20
CA TYR A 683 81.90 11.36 6.22
C TYR A 683 80.75 12.38 6.39
N MET A 684 80.09 12.52 7.56
CA MET A 684 80.57 12.93 8.90
C MET A 684 81.10 14.37 8.87
N GLU A 685 80.70 15.34 9.71
CA GLU A 685 79.97 15.30 11.00
C GLU A 685 79.55 16.74 11.44
N TYR A 686 78.87 16.85 12.60
CA TYR A 686 78.75 18.02 13.51
C TYR A 686 77.66 19.12 13.38
N GLU A 687 77.30 19.60 14.57
CA GLU A 687 76.15 20.42 14.99
C GLU A 687 76.53 21.89 15.32
N GLY A 688 75.53 22.72 15.68
CA GLY A 688 75.69 24.03 16.35
C GLY A 688 74.71 25.09 15.81
N CYS A 689 73.55 25.32 16.44
CA CYS A 689 73.28 26.32 17.51
C CYS A 689 73.47 27.78 17.01
N GLY A 690 72.39 28.54 16.79
CA GLY A 690 71.76 29.44 17.79
C GLY A 690 71.66 30.85 17.15
N ASP A 691 70.84 31.83 17.55
CA ASP A 691 69.83 31.99 18.62
C ASP A 691 68.82 33.10 18.18
N GLU A 692 67.66 33.20 18.87
CA GLU A 692 66.93 34.43 19.34
C GLU A 692 66.58 35.60 18.35
N GLU A 693 65.49 36.41 18.44
CA GLU A 693 64.63 36.94 19.54
C GLU A 693 63.23 37.40 18.97
N GLU A 694 62.13 37.27 19.75
CA GLU A 694 61.00 38.21 20.09
C GLU A 694 60.25 39.09 19.01
N GLU A 695 59.00 39.60 19.12
CA GLU A 695 58.01 39.85 20.22
C GLU A 695 56.51 39.59 19.78
N GLU A 696 55.64 39.26 20.77
CA GLU A 696 54.22 39.63 21.12
C GLU A 696 53.25 40.34 20.11
N GLU A 697 51.90 40.34 20.20
CA GLU A 697 50.83 39.68 21.01
C GLU A 697 49.45 39.91 20.30
N GLU A 698 48.43 39.07 20.53
CA GLU A 698 47.00 39.43 20.77
C GLU A 698 46.10 38.17 20.88
N GLU A 699 45.27 38.10 21.93
CA GLU A 699 44.35 36.98 22.24
C GLU A 699 42.95 37.17 21.63
N GLU A 700 42.30 36.10 21.16
CA GLU A 700 40.83 35.98 21.17
C GLU A 700 40.37 34.51 21.04
N GLU A 701 39.70 33.98 22.08
CA GLU A 701 39.06 32.65 22.07
C GLU A 701 37.62 32.75 21.48
N GLU A 702 37.20 31.89 20.54
CA GLU A 702 35.76 31.57 20.41
C GLU A 702 35.44 30.16 19.85
N GLU A 703 34.73 29.41 20.69
CA GLU A 703 33.95 28.17 20.58
C GLU A 703 33.88 27.32 19.28
N ASP A 704 34.21 26.03 19.47
CA ASP A 704 33.98 24.89 18.57
C ASP A 704 32.52 24.73 18.13
N ARG A 705 32.30 24.66 16.81
CA ARG A 705 31.00 24.39 16.19
C ARG A 705 31.01 23.08 15.41
N SER A 706 31.08 21.97 16.15
CA SER A 706 30.98 20.60 15.67
C SER A 706 29.96 20.38 14.53
N THR A 707 30.47 20.34 13.29
CA THR A 707 29.75 19.86 12.12
C THR A 707 30.13 18.41 11.86
N THR A 708 29.19 17.49 12.02
CA THR A 708 29.37 16.07 11.69
C THR A 708 29.30 15.85 10.18
N GLU A 709 30.36 16.26 9.48
CA GLU A 709 30.67 15.73 8.16
C GLU A 709 31.06 14.25 8.27
N TYR A 710 30.75 13.48 7.24
CA TYR A 710 31.20 12.08 7.17
C TYR A 710 32.74 12.05 7.07
N PRO A 711 33.44 11.19 7.85
CA PRO A 711 34.89 11.16 7.80
C PRO A 711 35.37 10.82 6.39
N VAL A 712 36.17 11.71 5.80
CA VAL A 712 37.05 11.35 4.68
C VAL A 712 37.95 10.22 5.17
N LEU A 713 37.91 9.06 4.51
CA LEU A 713 38.59 7.84 4.96
C LEU A 713 40.12 7.97 4.88
N SER A 714 40.73 8.48 5.94
CA SER A 714 42.15 8.31 6.23
C SER A 714 42.36 7.05 7.10
N ASN A 715 42.91 5.99 6.49
CA ASN A 715 43.50 4.81 7.13
C ASN A 715 42.72 4.12 8.30
N GLY A 716 41.40 3.95 8.17
CA GLY A 716 40.59 3.10 9.05
C GLY A 716 40.06 1.85 8.33
N SER A 717 40.64 0.67 8.57
CA SER A 717 40.09 -0.60 8.03
C SER A 717 38.84 -1.03 8.80
N VAL A 718 37.83 -1.55 8.10
CA VAL A 718 36.68 -2.19 8.76
C VAL A 718 37.20 -3.42 9.53
N PRO A 719 36.97 -3.52 10.85
CA PRO A 719 37.54 -4.60 11.65
C PRO A 719 37.00 -5.96 11.19
N GLU A 720 37.87 -6.97 11.20
CA GLU A 720 37.46 -8.33 10.85
C GLU A 720 36.51 -8.90 11.92
N PRO A 721 35.34 -9.46 11.53
CA PRO A 721 34.42 -10.12 12.45
C PRO A 721 35.10 -11.31 13.12
N SER A 722 34.99 -11.34 14.45
CA SER A 722 35.51 -12.45 15.26
C SER A 722 34.88 -13.79 14.88
N ALA A 723 35.57 -14.89 15.19
CA ALA A 723 35.02 -16.25 14.98
C ALA A 723 33.66 -16.45 15.69
N SER A 724 33.46 -15.79 16.84
CA SER A 724 32.19 -15.77 17.57
C SER A 724 31.08 -15.04 16.79
N GLU A 725 31.36 -13.87 16.23
CA GLU A 725 30.42 -13.15 15.38
C GLU A 725 30.10 -13.94 14.10
N ARG A 726 31.09 -14.54 13.43
CA ARG A 726 30.84 -15.41 12.28
C ARG A 726 29.93 -16.59 12.64
N GLN A 727 30.09 -17.17 13.84
CA GLN A 727 29.22 -18.25 14.34
C GLN A 727 27.80 -17.76 14.70
N GLU A 728 27.65 -16.59 15.33
CA GLU A 728 26.34 -16.02 15.66
C GLU A 728 25.60 -15.54 14.40
N ALA A 729 26.30 -14.97 13.42
CA ALA A 729 25.78 -14.61 12.09
C ALA A 729 25.26 -15.84 11.33
N GLY A 730 26.03 -16.93 11.31
CA GLY A 730 25.66 -18.19 10.65
C GLY A 730 24.35 -18.82 11.16
N LYS A 731 23.85 -18.41 12.33
CA LYS A 731 22.55 -18.86 12.87
C LYS A 731 21.35 -18.26 12.13
N LEU A 732 21.56 -17.25 11.28
CA LEU A 732 20.53 -16.68 10.40
C LEU A 732 20.63 -17.17 8.94
N ALA A 733 21.61 -18.02 8.62
CA ALA A 733 21.74 -18.62 7.29
C ALA A 733 20.63 -19.66 6.99
N THR A 734 20.09 -20.31 8.02
CA THR A 734 18.91 -21.19 7.93
C THR A 734 17.92 -20.89 9.05
N HIS A 735 16.69 -21.39 8.93
CA HIS A 735 15.63 -21.22 9.92
C HIS A 735 15.86 -22.01 11.22
N ASP A 736 16.82 -22.94 11.26
CA ASP A 736 16.94 -23.93 12.34
C ASP A 736 17.27 -23.32 13.70
N ALA A 737 18.21 -22.38 13.77
CA ALA A 737 18.55 -21.73 15.04
C ALA A 737 17.38 -20.83 15.51
N PHE A 738 16.68 -20.16 14.60
CA PHE A 738 15.52 -19.33 14.90
C PHE A 738 14.34 -20.16 15.43
N LEU A 739 14.01 -21.28 14.78
CA LEU A 739 13.02 -22.25 15.26
C LEU A 739 13.41 -22.83 16.61
N ASN A 740 14.69 -23.14 16.83
CA ASN A 740 15.19 -23.59 18.14
C ASN A 740 15.11 -22.50 19.22
N ALA A 741 15.33 -21.23 18.88
CA ALA A 741 15.15 -20.10 19.81
C ALA A 741 13.67 -19.96 20.23
N LEU A 742 12.74 -19.98 19.27
CA LEU A 742 11.30 -19.98 19.52
C LEU A 742 10.87 -21.20 20.34
N ALA A 743 11.30 -22.41 19.97
CA ALA A 743 10.99 -23.64 20.71
C ALA A 743 11.55 -23.61 22.14
N THR A 744 12.70 -22.97 22.37
CA THR A 744 13.27 -22.78 23.71
C THR A 744 12.44 -21.78 24.53
N ALA A 745 11.98 -20.68 23.94
CA ALA A 745 11.10 -19.73 24.61
C ALA A 745 9.73 -20.34 24.96
N LEU A 746 9.19 -21.23 24.10
CA LEU A 746 7.93 -21.93 24.32
C LEU A 746 7.98 -23.01 25.41
N LYS A 747 9.16 -23.56 25.74
CA LYS A 747 9.38 -24.62 26.75
C LYS A 747 9.30 -24.07 28.19
N VAL A 748 8.09 -23.75 28.65
CA VAL A 748 7.80 -23.38 30.05
C VAL A 748 6.64 -24.20 30.61
N LYS A 749 6.61 -24.40 31.94
CA LYS A 749 5.51 -25.10 32.64
C LYS A 749 4.23 -24.26 32.71
N SER A 750 4.37 -22.95 32.86
CA SER A 750 3.30 -21.96 32.87
C SER A 750 3.77 -20.68 32.20
N TRP A 751 2.84 -19.92 31.64
CA TRP A 751 3.07 -18.59 31.06
C TRP A 751 2.25 -17.55 31.85
N PRO A 752 2.80 -16.38 32.19
CA PRO A 752 2.06 -15.36 32.94
C PRO A 752 0.93 -14.75 32.10
N SER A 753 -0.09 -14.18 32.76
CA SER A 753 -1.14 -13.44 32.07
C SER A 753 -0.61 -12.06 31.61
N ASP A 754 0.05 -12.06 30.45
CA ASP A 754 0.77 -10.92 29.87
C ASP A 754 -0.05 -10.11 28.87
N ARG A 755 -1.16 -10.65 28.35
CA ARG A 755 -2.05 -9.96 27.41
C ARG A 755 -2.71 -8.73 28.03
N LEU A 756 -2.82 -7.67 27.22
CA LEU A 756 -3.54 -6.45 27.52
C LEU A 756 -5.01 -6.54 27.09
N MET A 757 -5.87 -5.79 27.78
CA MET A 757 -7.31 -5.72 27.47
C MET A 757 -7.61 -5.06 26.12
N SER A 758 -6.73 -4.20 25.65
CA SER A 758 -6.81 -3.49 24.37
C SER A 758 -5.41 -3.30 23.77
N ASP A 759 -5.37 -2.73 22.57
CA ASP A 759 -4.16 -2.16 21.98
C ASP A 759 -3.63 -1.02 22.88
N ASN A 760 -2.31 -0.97 23.09
CA ASN A 760 -1.64 0.09 23.84
C ASN A 760 -1.28 1.31 22.98
N VAL A 761 -1.46 1.26 21.66
CA VAL A 761 -1.39 2.49 20.83
C VAL A 761 -2.66 3.31 21.06
N PRO A 762 -2.58 4.56 21.54
CA PRO A 762 -3.75 5.44 21.61
C PRO A 762 -4.40 5.58 20.23
N SER A 763 -5.74 5.61 20.17
CA SER A 763 -6.47 5.77 18.90
C SER A 763 -6.13 7.06 18.14
N THR A 764 -5.60 8.06 18.85
CA THR A 764 -5.07 9.32 18.32
C THR A 764 -3.68 9.21 17.68
N ASN A 765 -2.91 8.16 18.00
CA ASN A 765 -1.52 7.94 17.56
C ASN A 765 -1.41 7.12 16.26
N MET A 766 -2.50 6.99 15.49
CA MET A 766 -2.52 6.35 14.17
C MET A 766 -1.49 6.99 13.22
N PRO A 767 -0.58 6.21 12.58
CA PRO A 767 0.40 6.76 11.66
C PRO A 767 -0.30 7.41 10.46
N ARG A 768 -0.09 8.72 10.30
CA ARG A 768 -0.55 9.46 9.12
C ARG A 768 0.33 9.06 7.94
N MET A 769 -0.26 8.52 6.88
CA MET A 769 0.50 8.21 5.66
C MET A 769 1.21 9.47 5.13
N PRO A 770 2.47 9.37 4.68
CA PRO A 770 3.08 10.43 3.89
C PRO A 770 2.33 10.56 2.56
N VAL A 771 1.59 11.66 2.41
CA VAL A 771 1.07 12.10 1.11
C VAL A 771 2.25 12.65 0.31
N ALA A 772 2.36 12.26 -0.97
CA ALA A 772 3.43 12.72 -1.85
C ALA A 772 3.49 14.27 -1.92
N VAL A 773 4.71 14.81 -1.93
CA VAL A 773 5.00 16.23 -1.73
C VAL A 773 4.49 17.09 -2.92
N PRO A 774 3.93 18.29 -2.68
CA PRO A 774 3.67 19.28 -3.74
C PRO A 774 4.96 19.82 -4.36
N ALA A 775 4.96 20.04 -5.68
CA ALA A 775 5.90 20.98 -6.29
C ALA A 775 5.61 22.42 -5.82
N ASN A 776 6.67 23.24 -5.76
CA ASN A 776 6.72 24.71 -5.59
C ASN A 776 6.79 25.27 -4.15
N ALA A 777 8.02 25.48 -3.67
CA ALA A 777 8.40 26.59 -2.80
C ALA A 777 9.91 26.92 -3.00
N SER A 778 10.25 28.18 -3.27
CA SER A 778 11.64 28.62 -3.46
C SER A 778 12.27 29.13 -2.15
N PRO A 779 13.61 29.07 -1.98
CA PRO A 779 14.26 29.39 -0.72
C PRO A 779 14.55 30.88 -0.56
N VAL A 780 14.44 31.39 0.68
CA VAL A 780 15.14 32.61 1.12
C VAL A 780 15.79 32.32 2.47
N VAL A 781 17.12 32.25 2.48
CA VAL A 781 17.93 32.20 3.71
C VAL A 781 18.22 33.63 4.18
N LYS A 782 17.93 33.94 5.44
CA LYS A 782 18.62 35.00 6.19
C LYS A 782 18.94 34.54 7.62
N LYS A 783 20.07 35.01 8.13
CA LYS A 783 20.79 34.49 9.31
C LYS A 783 20.14 34.84 10.66
N LEU A 784 20.36 33.93 11.62
CA LEU A 784 20.59 34.10 13.07
C LEU A 784 20.23 35.44 13.76
N LYS A 785 19.55 35.33 14.91
CA LYS A 785 20.14 35.71 16.21
C LYS A 785 19.58 34.83 17.35
N MET A 786 20.46 34.37 18.24
CA MET A 786 20.10 33.74 19.51
C MET A 786 19.86 34.82 20.59
N THR A 787 18.94 34.56 21.49
CA THR A 787 19.14 34.72 22.95
C THR A 787 18.08 33.89 23.68
N ALA A 788 18.50 33.14 24.70
CA ALA A 788 17.62 32.43 25.62
C ALA A 788 17.60 33.18 26.95
N GLN A 789 16.49 33.15 27.69
CA GLN A 789 16.48 33.25 29.15
C GLN A 789 15.18 32.75 29.78
N THR A 790 15.31 31.65 30.52
CA THR A 790 14.70 31.35 31.83
C THR A 790 13.43 32.09 32.28
N TRP A 791 12.37 31.34 32.62
CA TRP A 791 12.09 31.01 34.04
C TRP A 791 10.92 30.02 34.22
N ALA A 792 10.97 29.30 35.34
CA ALA A 792 9.85 28.65 36.04
C ALA A 792 10.19 28.67 37.54
N PRO A 793 9.26 28.35 38.48
CA PRO A 793 7.81 28.58 38.52
C PRO A 793 7.41 29.42 39.77
N GLY A 794 6.15 29.88 39.90
CA GLY A 794 5.73 30.53 41.16
C GLY A 794 4.29 31.03 41.27
N THR A 795 3.51 30.36 42.14
CA THR A 795 2.48 30.92 43.05
C THR A 795 1.53 32.05 42.59
N GLY A 796 0.29 31.65 42.26
CA GLY A 796 -0.96 32.04 42.93
C GLY A 796 -1.35 33.52 43.15
N LEU A 797 -2.58 33.87 42.75
CA LEU A 797 -3.47 34.80 43.48
C LEU A 797 -4.95 34.62 43.05
N GLU A 798 -5.87 35.26 43.78
CA GLU A 798 -7.23 34.77 44.01
C GLU A 798 -8.36 35.33 43.12
N LEU A 799 -9.43 34.53 43.07
CA LEU A 799 -10.86 34.83 42.92
C LEU A 799 -11.37 36.29 43.01
N SER A 800 -12.13 36.68 41.99
CA SER A 800 -13.49 37.29 42.12
C SER A 800 -14.27 36.98 40.81
N ARG A 801 -15.48 36.40 40.81
CA ARG A 801 -16.80 36.99 41.14
C ARG A 801 -16.99 38.34 40.43
N ASP A 802 -17.88 38.47 39.43
CA ASP A 802 -19.33 38.41 39.62
C ASP A 802 -20.17 37.96 38.39
N ARG A 803 -21.42 37.53 38.67
CA ARG A 803 -22.59 37.60 37.76
C ARG A 803 -23.50 38.73 38.27
N PRO A 804 -24.19 39.48 37.40
CA PRO A 804 -25.60 39.18 37.05
C PRO A 804 -25.94 39.57 35.57
N GLU A 805 -27.13 39.44 34.96
CA GLU A 805 -28.37 38.66 35.13
C GLU A 805 -29.18 38.67 33.79
N THR A 806 -30.34 38.00 33.75
CA THR A 806 -31.51 38.24 32.84
C THR A 806 -31.40 38.09 31.30
N SER A 807 -31.79 36.90 30.79
CA SER A 807 -32.99 36.58 29.96
C SER A 807 -33.88 37.71 29.35
N PRO A 808 -34.78 37.41 28.36
CA PRO A 808 -34.84 36.31 27.35
C PRO A 808 -35.42 36.72 25.95
N MET A 809 -35.67 35.70 25.08
CA MET A 809 -36.50 35.69 23.83
C MET A 809 -35.94 36.47 22.61
N ARG A 810 -35.74 35.84 21.44
CA ARG A 810 -36.59 34.87 20.71
C ARG A 810 -35.81 33.78 19.99
#